data_AF-A0A8D0HD71-F1
#
_entry.id   AF-A0A8D0HD71-F1
#
_cell.length_a   1.000
_cell.length_b   1.000
_cell.length_c   1.000
_cell.angle_alpha   90.00
_cell.angle_beta   90.00
_cell.angle_gamma   90.00
#
_symmetry.space_group_name_H-M   'P 1'
#
loop_
_entity.id
_entity.type
_entity.pdbx_description
1 polymer ?
#
loop_
_entity_poly.entity_id
_entity_poly.type
_entity_poly.pdbx_seq_one_letter_code
_entity_poly.pdbx_strand_id
1 'polypeptide(L)'
;EAPMMIVFRVLLQASFPGNLHLVMVLRPTGFFQRTFTDIGFRFSQEDFLLKLPVVMLSSVSDLLTYIDEKQLTPEFGGTLEYCHSEWVIFRTAIESFAQTVKEIAQMLQCFGTELAETELPEDMYSIERILALRTEKYYQLKEDITTVTKEGNLLLDNLEEPDANEASEEQHRERSGDWETVNRLLAQLHEMETAFDGFWEKHQLKMEQYLQLWKFEKSFQELQNTIEFLMGRQAELPVTGDSVSQVKQRVEDLENLDEMAQDLIGKAQVVILHGHQLAANHHYALNLICQRCNELRHHSDVLSEEIRRKHDHLQKTLELHIHLQQALECCDEGAYLLANQQMDKCQSREGAQKALQDIEKFLDSSLPYLNYDPQVFQYDFESILTPDLKIQSVQIKLENVRSMFENRQVCFKKLVDKQVRPVQLVAPRPENPPRSKSPLFSPKHGNALYITVFFSPCTYANQNATSSFLLHFSHVINELIETERVYVEELFTVLMGYRAEMDDPTMMFLMPPVLRNRKDILFGNMPEIYDFHNKQCSESAFFQECQRKLEHKLGLDSYLLKPVQRLTKYQLLLKELLKYSTSCDGVQELQEALVAMLDLLKSVNDSMHQISITGYDGDLGELGKVLMQGSFSVWTGHRKGPTKMKDLARFKPMQRHLFLYEKALVFCKKREEHGDGHDKTSSYSFKHFLKMNAVGITENVKGDHRKFEIWYSGREEVYVVQAQTVDLKMAWLNEMRKLLFKQQELIKGTFFF
;
A
#
# COMPACT_ATOMS: atom_id res chain seq x y z
N GLU A 1 -17.47 -32.21 68.40
CA GLU A 1 -16.75 -31.99 67.14
C GLU A 1 -17.71 -31.41 66.10
N ALA A 2 -17.22 -30.65 65.11
CA ALA A 2 -18.02 -30.26 63.96
C ALA A 2 -17.97 -31.37 62.89
N PRO A 3 -19.03 -31.58 62.07
CA PRO A 3 -18.91 -32.47 60.92
C PRO A 3 -17.90 -31.87 59.93
N MET A 4 -16.83 -32.61 59.62
CA MET A 4 -15.94 -32.27 58.51
C MET A 4 -16.77 -32.26 57.21
N MET A 5 -17.01 -31.08 56.65
CA MET A 5 -17.43 -30.97 55.26
C MET A 5 -16.22 -31.31 54.38
N ILE A 6 -16.21 -32.52 53.80
CA ILE A 6 -15.41 -32.77 52.60
C ILE A 6 -15.87 -31.74 51.56
N VAL A 7 -14.95 -30.90 51.10
CA VAL A 7 -15.29 -29.56 50.60
C VAL A 7 -15.94 -29.62 49.22
N PHE A 8 -17.17 -29.11 49.12
CA PHE A 8 -17.75 -28.66 47.86
C PHE A 8 -18.11 -27.18 47.93
N ARG A 9 -17.20 -26.34 47.41
CA ARG A 9 -17.50 -24.96 46.99
C ARG A 9 -16.74 -24.67 45.70
N VAL A 10 -17.37 -23.93 44.79
CA VAL A 10 -17.14 -23.91 43.33
C VAL A 10 -15.71 -23.53 42.86
N LEU A 11 -14.82 -23.07 43.73
CA LEU A 11 -13.47 -22.61 43.36
C LEU A 11 -12.45 -23.72 43.07
N LEU A 12 -12.62 -24.94 43.60
CA LEU A 12 -11.61 -26.00 43.50
C LEU A 12 -11.52 -26.72 42.14
N GLN A 13 -12.43 -26.46 41.19
CA GLN A 13 -12.38 -27.09 39.87
C GLN A 13 -11.16 -26.64 39.03
N ALA A 14 -10.48 -25.56 39.42
CA ALA A 14 -9.22 -25.12 38.81
C ALA A 14 -7.97 -25.87 39.35
N SER A 15 -8.09 -26.58 40.49
CA SER A 15 -6.94 -27.09 41.25
C SER A 15 -6.74 -28.62 41.16
N PHE A 16 -7.61 -29.34 40.46
CA PHE A 16 -7.50 -30.78 40.23
C PHE A 16 -7.24 -31.06 38.74
N PRO A 17 -6.04 -31.52 38.33
CA PRO A 17 -5.65 -31.66 36.92
C PRO A 17 -6.22 -32.92 36.23
N GLY A 18 -7.38 -33.42 36.66
CA GLY A 18 -7.96 -34.67 36.20
C GLY A 18 -9.48 -34.64 36.07
N ASN A 19 -10.01 -35.42 35.13
CA ASN A 19 -11.43 -35.70 35.06
C ASN A 19 -11.88 -36.36 36.38
N LEU A 20 -12.86 -35.74 37.06
CA LEU A 20 -13.56 -36.40 38.16
C LEU A 20 -14.35 -37.59 37.60
N HIS A 21 -14.12 -38.78 38.15
CA HIS A 21 -14.77 -40.02 37.72
C HIS A 21 -15.69 -40.63 38.79
N LEU A 22 -15.47 -40.32 40.07
CA LEU A 22 -16.13 -40.93 41.22
C LEU A 22 -16.05 -39.97 42.42
N VAL A 23 -17.13 -39.85 43.18
CA VAL A 23 -17.16 -39.06 44.44
C VAL A 23 -17.49 -39.99 45.60
N MET A 24 -16.64 -40.03 46.62
CA MET A 24 -16.89 -40.81 47.84
C MET A 24 -17.27 -39.87 48.99
N VAL A 25 -18.33 -40.21 49.72
CA VAL A 25 -18.85 -39.39 50.82
C VAL A 25 -18.94 -40.24 52.08
N LEU A 26 -18.09 -39.94 53.07
CA LEU A 26 -18.12 -40.59 54.38
C LEU A 26 -19.33 -40.11 55.19
N ARG A 27 -20.21 -41.02 55.60
CA ARG A 27 -21.37 -40.69 56.42
C ARG A 27 -20.96 -40.19 57.81
N PRO A 28 -21.57 -39.09 58.31
CA PRO A 28 -21.45 -38.69 59.71
C PRO A 28 -21.80 -39.85 60.66
N THR A 29 -21.14 -39.94 61.82
CA THR A 29 -21.44 -40.95 62.84
C THR A 29 -22.71 -40.66 63.63
N GLY A 30 -23.11 -39.38 63.73
CA GLY A 30 -24.29 -38.95 64.47
C GLY A 30 -25.62 -39.30 63.77
N PHE A 31 -26.52 -39.97 64.50
CA PHE A 31 -27.81 -40.47 64.00
C PHE A 31 -28.65 -39.39 63.28
N PHE A 32 -28.81 -38.21 63.88
CA PHE A 32 -29.57 -37.10 63.26
C PHE A 32 -28.87 -36.51 62.02
N GLN A 33 -27.54 -36.48 61.98
CA GLN A 33 -26.79 -35.92 60.85
C GLN A 33 -26.87 -36.81 59.59
N ARG A 34 -26.97 -38.14 59.76
CA ARG A 34 -27.20 -39.09 58.65
C ARG A 34 -28.53 -38.79 57.93
N THR A 35 -29.61 -38.61 58.68
CA THR A 35 -30.94 -38.38 58.09
C THR A 35 -31.02 -37.09 57.28
N PHE A 36 -30.39 -36.00 57.73
CA PHE A 36 -30.37 -34.74 56.95
C PHE A 36 -29.46 -34.82 55.72
N THR A 37 -28.35 -35.56 55.76
CA THR A 37 -27.45 -35.72 54.59
C THR A 37 -28.06 -36.62 53.51
N ASP A 38 -28.62 -37.78 53.87
CA ASP A 38 -29.30 -38.68 52.91
C ASP A 38 -30.57 -38.02 52.30
N ILE A 39 -31.17 -37.01 52.94
CA ILE A 39 -32.27 -36.19 52.36
C ILE A 39 -31.72 -35.12 51.41
N GLY A 40 -30.69 -34.38 51.80
CA GLY A 40 -30.12 -33.29 50.98
C GLY A 40 -29.64 -33.76 49.61
N PHE A 41 -28.97 -34.92 49.54
CA PHE A 41 -28.51 -35.51 48.27
C PHE A 41 -29.64 -36.07 47.38
N ARG A 42 -30.83 -36.35 47.93
CA ARG A 42 -31.98 -36.81 47.12
C ARG A 42 -32.71 -35.65 46.44
N PHE A 43 -32.67 -34.45 47.01
CA PHE A 43 -33.33 -33.27 46.44
C PHE A 43 -32.45 -32.50 45.43
N SER A 44 -31.13 -32.68 45.46
CA SER A 44 -30.21 -32.00 44.52
C SER A 44 -29.86 -32.80 43.27
N GLN A 45 -30.31 -34.06 43.17
CA GLN A 45 -29.90 -34.98 42.10
C GLN A 45 -30.39 -34.59 40.69
N GLU A 46 -31.37 -33.69 40.58
CA GLU A 46 -31.95 -33.24 39.30
C GLU A 46 -31.25 -31.97 38.74
N ASP A 47 -30.57 -31.18 39.58
CA ASP A 47 -29.91 -29.93 39.18
C ASP A 47 -28.47 -30.11 38.62
N PHE A 48 -27.84 -31.27 38.83
CA PHE A 48 -26.46 -31.52 38.41
C PHE A 48 -26.37 -32.08 36.98
N LEU A 49 -25.96 -31.24 36.02
CA LEU A 49 -25.76 -31.59 34.60
C LEU A 49 -24.62 -32.60 34.31
N LEU A 50 -23.95 -33.15 35.33
CA LEU A 50 -22.87 -34.13 35.20
C LEU A 50 -23.22 -35.41 35.96
N LYS A 51 -23.33 -36.54 35.23
CA LYS A 51 -23.62 -37.88 35.79
C LYS A 51 -22.39 -38.50 36.47
N LEU A 52 -21.89 -37.87 37.52
CA LEU A 52 -20.82 -38.41 38.36
C LEU A 52 -21.41 -39.45 39.35
N PRO A 53 -20.87 -40.68 39.42
CA PRO A 53 -21.29 -41.65 40.42
C PRO A 53 -20.84 -41.19 41.82
N VAL A 54 -21.74 -41.32 42.80
CA VAL A 54 -21.50 -40.96 44.20
C VAL A 54 -21.67 -42.20 45.08
N VAL A 55 -20.67 -42.51 45.91
CA VAL A 55 -20.65 -43.68 46.82
C VAL A 55 -20.68 -43.20 48.27
N MET A 56 -21.71 -43.61 49.01
CA MET A 56 -21.91 -43.27 50.42
C MET A 56 -21.24 -44.32 51.32
N LEU A 57 -20.08 -43.99 51.88
CA LEU A 57 -19.30 -44.84 52.78
C LEU A 57 -19.85 -44.79 54.20
N SER A 58 -19.83 -45.91 54.92
CA SER A 58 -20.44 -46.07 56.25
C SER A 58 -19.44 -46.01 57.41
N SER A 59 -18.15 -46.25 57.13
CA SER A 59 -17.01 -46.08 58.04
C SER A 59 -15.74 -45.65 57.27
N VAL A 60 -14.69 -45.22 57.98
CA VAL A 60 -13.37 -44.95 57.37
C VAL A 60 -12.74 -46.22 56.81
N SER A 61 -12.98 -47.38 57.45
CA SER A 61 -12.51 -48.67 56.94
C SER A 61 -13.18 -49.07 55.61
N ASP A 62 -14.35 -48.51 55.27
CA ASP A 62 -14.96 -48.70 53.95
C ASP A 62 -14.14 -47.98 52.86
N LEU A 63 -13.48 -46.86 53.16
CA LEU A 63 -12.66 -46.07 52.23
C LEU A 63 -11.46 -46.88 51.71
N LEU A 64 -10.82 -47.63 52.61
CA LEU A 64 -9.72 -48.57 52.32
C LEU A 64 -10.13 -49.75 51.42
N THR A 65 -11.42 -49.91 51.08
CA THR A 65 -11.86 -50.87 50.06
C THR A 65 -11.86 -50.30 48.63
N TYR A 66 -11.60 -49.00 48.48
CA TYR A 66 -11.54 -48.30 47.19
C TYR A 66 -10.23 -47.52 46.94
N ILE A 67 -9.49 -47.18 47.99
CA ILE A 67 -8.25 -46.37 47.94
C ILE A 67 -7.18 -47.09 48.78
N ASP A 68 -5.94 -47.13 48.29
CA ASP A 68 -4.81 -47.75 49.01
C ASP A 68 -4.47 -46.97 50.30
N GLU A 69 -4.05 -47.68 51.34
CA GLU A 69 -3.58 -47.11 52.61
C GLU A 69 -2.46 -46.07 52.39
N LYS A 70 -1.61 -46.28 51.39
CA LYS A 70 -0.52 -45.37 51.00
C LYS A 70 -1.00 -44.06 50.37
N GLN A 71 -2.24 -43.98 49.92
CA GLN A 71 -2.82 -42.81 49.23
C GLN A 71 -3.75 -41.98 50.15
N LEU A 72 -3.84 -42.35 51.43
CA LEU A 72 -4.66 -41.69 52.44
C LEU A 72 -3.78 -41.12 53.54
N THR A 73 -4.15 -39.95 54.06
CA THR A 73 -3.40 -39.34 55.18
C THR A 73 -3.70 -40.08 56.50
N PRO A 74 -2.84 -39.95 57.53
CA PRO A 74 -3.05 -40.57 58.84
C PRO A 74 -4.41 -40.24 59.50
N GLU A 75 -5.00 -39.08 59.21
CA GLU A 75 -6.35 -38.70 59.67
C GLU A 75 -7.46 -39.62 59.15
N PHE A 76 -7.25 -40.25 58.00
CA PHE A 76 -8.15 -41.23 57.38
C PHE A 76 -7.61 -42.68 57.49
N GLY A 77 -6.62 -42.91 58.35
CA GLY A 77 -6.04 -44.24 58.60
C GLY A 77 -5.14 -44.75 57.48
N GLY A 78 -4.44 -43.85 56.77
CA GLY A 78 -3.41 -44.21 55.80
C GLY A 78 -2.01 -43.71 56.17
N THR A 79 -1.03 -43.91 55.27
CA THR A 79 0.40 -43.60 55.50
C THR A 79 0.94 -42.43 54.66
N LEU A 80 0.09 -41.65 53.97
CA LEU A 80 0.52 -40.50 53.18
C LEU A 80 0.85 -39.30 54.09
N GLU A 81 2.13 -38.98 54.27
CA GLU A 81 2.53 -37.75 54.95
C GLU A 81 2.18 -36.53 54.07
N TYR A 82 1.21 -35.72 54.52
CA TYR A 82 0.70 -34.57 53.79
C TYR A 82 0.83 -33.29 54.62
N CYS A 83 1.79 -32.43 54.26
CA CYS A 83 1.91 -31.10 54.83
C CYS A 83 1.10 -30.09 54.00
N HIS A 84 -0.09 -29.71 54.49
CA HIS A 84 -0.95 -28.74 53.80
C HIS A 84 -0.25 -27.40 53.54
N SER A 85 0.57 -26.93 54.50
CA SER A 85 1.35 -25.69 54.37
C SER A 85 2.38 -25.74 53.24
N GLU A 86 3.15 -26.83 53.13
CA GLU A 86 4.13 -26.99 52.04
C GLU A 86 3.43 -27.15 50.69
N TRP A 87 2.34 -27.93 50.61
CA TRP A 87 1.54 -28.04 49.39
C TRP A 87 1.02 -26.67 48.93
N VAL A 88 0.53 -25.82 49.84
CA VAL A 88 0.10 -24.44 49.52
C VAL A 88 1.28 -23.58 49.07
N ILE A 89 2.45 -23.67 49.71
CA ILE A 89 3.66 -22.91 49.33
C ILE A 89 4.11 -23.29 47.91
N PHE A 90 4.30 -24.59 47.63
CA PHE A 90 4.71 -25.07 46.31
C PHE A 90 3.67 -24.75 45.24
N ARG A 91 2.38 -24.97 45.50
CA ARG A 91 1.29 -24.60 44.57
C ARG A 91 1.34 -23.12 44.22
N THR A 92 1.47 -22.25 45.23
CA THR A 92 1.55 -20.80 45.04
C THR A 92 2.79 -20.38 44.23
N ALA A 93 3.94 -21.02 44.47
CA ALA A 93 5.16 -20.75 43.70
C ALA A 93 5.04 -21.17 42.23
N ILE A 94 4.43 -22.34 41.97
CA ILE A 94 4.18 -22.84 40.60
C ILE A 94 3.15 -21.98 39.87
N GLU A 95 2.09 -21.53 40.55
CA GLU A 95 1.09 -20.61 39.99
C GLU A 95 1.68 -19.22 39.71
N SER A 96 2.56 -18.71 40.59
CA SER A 96 3.34 -17.49 40.36
C SER A 96 4.24 -17.61 39.13
N PHE A 97 5.04 -18.68 39.04
CA PHE A 97 5.92 -18.93 37.90
C PHE A 97 5.14 -19.13 36.57
N ALA A 98 3.99 -19.80 36.61
CA ALA A 98 3.11 -19.92 35.45
C ALA A 98 2.57 -18.55 34.98
N GLN A 99 2.34 -17.62 35.91
CA GLN A 99 1.90 -16.26 35.60
C GLN A 99 3.07 -15.40 35.08
N THR A 100 4.30 -15.51 35.61
CA THR A 100 5.47 -14.78 35.07
C THR A 100 5.83 -15.25 33.66
N VAL A 101 5.82 -16.57 33.39
CA VAL A 101 6.00 -17.12 32.02
C VAL A 101 4.93 -16.60 31.04
N LYS A 102 3.68 -16.46 31.51
CA LYS A 102 2.57 -15.89 30.73
C LYS A 102 2.71 -14.38 30.49
N GLU A 103 3.27 -13.63 31.43
CA GLU A 103 3.58 -12.21 31.26
C GLU A 103 4.71 -11.99 30.25
N ILE A 104 5.78 -12.79 30.31
CA ILE A 104 6.81 -12.83 29.26
C ILE A 104 6.18 -13.10 27.88
N ALA A 105 5.31 -14.11 27.78
CA ALA A 105 4.61 -14.44 26.53
C ALA A 105 3.82 -13.24 25.96
N GLN A 106 3.11 -12.51 26.83
CA GLN A 106 2.37 -11.31 26.44
C GLN A 106 3.28 -10.15 26.02
N MET A 107 4.40 -9.94 26.71
CA MET A 107 5.37 -8.89 26.33
C MET A 107 6.03 -9.19 24.98
N LEU A 108 6.43 -10.44 24.73
CA LEU A 108 6.95 -10.91 23.44
C LEU A 108 5.92 -10.76 22.32
N GLN A 109 4.65 -11.14 22.57
CA GLN A 109 3.56 -10.98 21.60
C GLN A 109 3.29 -9.50 21.28
N CYS A 110 3.24 -8.64 22.29
CA CYS A 110 3.05 -7.20 22.12
C CYS A 110 4.20 -6.55 21.34
N PHE A 111 5.45 -6.89 21.65
CA PHE A 111 6.60 -6.36 20.94
C PHE A 111 6.71 -6.91 19.51
N GLY A 112 6.48 -8.21 19.29
CA GLY A 112 6.39 -8.80 17.96
C GLY A 112 5.29 -8.14 17.10
N THR A 113 4.17 -7.76 17.71
CA THR A 113 3.10 -7.00 17.05
C THR A 113 3.53 -5.56 16.72
N GLU A 114 4.19 -4.86 17.64
CA GLU A 114 4.77 -3.53 17.40
C GLU A 114 5.74 -3.55 16.20
N LEU A 115 6.66 -4.53 16.18
CA LEU A 115 7.62 -4.76 15.11
C LEU A 115 6.94 -5.12 13.77
N ALA A 116 5.83 -5.84 13.80
CA ALA A 116 5.09 -6.24 12.60
C ALA A 116 4.16 -5.14 12.01
N GLU A 117 3.64 -4.23 12.84
CA GLU A 117 2.67 -3.21 12.42
C GLU A 117 3.25 -1.80 12.18
N THR A 118 4.48 -1.52 12.62
CA THR A 118 5.04 -0.15 12.53
C THR A 118 5.28 0.29 11.08
N GLU A 119 4.69 1.42 10.72
CA GLU A 119 4.99 2.17 9.50
C GLU A 119 6.32 2.92 9.67
N LEU A 120 7.26 2.72 8.75
CA LEU A 120 8.60 3.31 8.86
C LEU A 120 8.60 4.80 8.50
N PRO A 121 9.39 5.64 9.20
CA PRO A 121 9.62 7.04 8.82
C PRO A 121 10.28 7.17 7.43
N GLU A 122 10.35 8.41 6.96
CA GLU A 122 11.00 8.77 5.69
C GLU A 122 12.41 9.36 5.90
N ASP A 123 12.75 9.74 7.14
CA ASP A 123 14.04 10.28 7.53
C ASP A 123 14.95 9.20 8.15
N MET A 124 16.21 9.18 7.69
CA MET A 124 17.23 8.21 8.13
C MET A 124 17.43 8.23 9.66
N TYR A 125 17.42 9.41 10.27
CA TYR A 125 17.71 9.57 11.70
C TYR A 125 16.63 8.93 12.59
N SER A 126 15.34 9.10 12.27
CA SER A 126 14.28 8.40 13.01
C SER A 126 14.29 6.90 12.78
N ILE A 127 14.68 6.42 11.59
CA ILE A 127 14.84 4.99 11.31
C ILE A 127 15.97 4.39 12.15
N GLU A 128 17.16 5.01 12.16
CA GLU A 128 18.31 4.57 12.95
C GLU A 128 18.01 4.64 14.46
N ARG A 129 17.32 5.68 14.93
CA ARG A 129 16.88 5.80 16.34
C ARG A 129 15.84 4.75 16.73
N ILE A 130 14.86 4.46 15.86
CA ILE A 130 13.85 3.41 16.10
C ILE A 130 14.53 2.03 16.15
N LEU A 131 15.54 1.80 15.31
CA LEU A 131 16.33 0.57 15.36
C LEU A 131 17.11 0.44 16.67
N ALA A 132 17.81 1.49 17.12
CA ALA A 132 18.53 1.47 18.39
C ALA A 132 17.60 1.13 19.58
N LEU A 133 16.48 1.85 19.72
CA LEU A 133 15.48 1.64 20.78
C LEU A 133 14.88 0.22 20.77
N ARG A 134 14.73 -0.39 19.58
CA ARG A 134 14.21 -1.75 19.44
C ARG A 134 15.23 -2.81 19.79
N THR A 135 16.49 -2.59 19.41
CA THR A 135 17.61 -3.48 19.78
C THR A 135 17.82 -3.47 21.30
N GLU A 136 17.71 -2.30 21.93
CA GLU A 136 17.71 -2.15 23.40
C GLU A 136 16.55 -2.93 24.05
N LYS A 137 15.30 -2.72 23.57
CA LYS A 137 14.12 -3.45 24.05
C LYS A 137 14.18 -4.97 23.81
N TYR A 138 14.82 -5.42 22.73
CA TYR A 138 15.11 -6.84 22.49
C TYR A 138 16.04 -7.40 23.56
N TYR A 139 17.16 -6.73 23.86
CA TYR A 139 18.10 -7.20 24.89
C TYR A 139 17.49 -7.20 26.30
N GLN A 140 16.64 -6.22 26.64
CA GLN A 140 15.90 -6.24 27.91
C GLN A 140 15.03 -7.49 28.03
N LEU A 141 14.23 -7.81 27.02
CA LEU A 141 13.37 -9.00 27.04
C LEU A 141 14.17 -10.31 27.13
N LYS A 142 15.40 -10.36 26.60
CA LYS A 142 16.32 -11.50 26.78
C LYS A 142 16.84 -11.60 28.22
N GLU A 143 17.11 -10.49 28.90
CA GLU A 143 17.46 -10.48 30.33
C GLU A 143 16.26 -10.90 31.21
N ASP A 144 15.05 -10.46 30.85
CA ASP A 144 13.81 -10.83 31.53
C ASP A 144 13.55 -12.34 31.41
N ILE A 145 13.65 -12.91 30.19
CA ILE A 145 13.57 -14.37 29.94
C ILE A 145 14.65 -15.12 30.75
N THR A 146 15.90 -14.62 30.74
CA THR A 146 17.01 -15.23 31.48
C THR A 146 16.74 -15.23 32.99
N THR A 147 16.03 -14.23 33.49
CA THR A 147 15.68 -14.10 34.92
C THR A 147 14.55 -15.06 35.31
N VAL A 148 13.46 -15.12 34.53
CA VAL A 148 12.37 -16.09 34.74
C VAL A 148 12.88 -17.54 34.55
N THR A 149 13.82 -17.77 33.64
CA THR A 149 14.47 -19.08 33.49
C THR A 149 15.24 -19.49 34.76
N LYS A 150 15.90 -18.55 35.46
CA LYS A 150 16.56 -18.84 36.75
C LYS A 150 15.55 -19.09 37.87
N GLU A 151 14.43 -18.36 37.90
CA GLU A 151 13.32 -18.59 38.83
C GLU A 151 12.76 -20.01 38.69
N GLY A 152 12.46 -20.45 37.47
CA GLY A 152 11.94 -21.79 37.21
C GLY A 152 12.93 -22.92 37.51
N ASN A 153 14.23 -22.74 37.24
CA ASN A 153 15.24 -23.72 37.64
C ASN A 153 15.39 -23.80 39.17
N LEU A 154 15.42 -22.66 39.87
CA LEU A 154 15.42 -22.64 41.34
C LEU A 154 14.15 -23.30 41.91
N LEU A 155 13.00 -23.18 41.23
CA LEU A 155 11.77 -23.87 41.62
C LEU A 155 11.87 -25.39 41.40
N LEU A 156 12.59 -25.88 40.39
CA LEU A 156 12.93 -27.30 40.24
C LEU A 156 13.90 -27.78 41.32
N ASP A 157 14.94 -27.00 41.63
CA ASP A 157 15.92 -27.33 42.69
C ASP A 157 15.24 -27.49 44.06
N ASN A 158 14.18 -26.72 44.34
CA ASN A 158 13.37 -26.84 45.56
C ASN A 158 12.32 -27.98 45.51
N LEU A 159 12.10 -28.60 44.34
CA LEU A 159 11.20 -29.74 44.14
C LEU A 159 11.94 -31.09 44.04
N GLU A 160 13.28 -31.10 44.02
CA GLU A 160 14.10 -32.30 44.18
C GLU A 160 14.60 -32.40 45.63
N GLU A 161 14.15 -33.42 46.38
CA GLU A 161 14.67 -33.65 47.73
C GLU A 161 16.14 -34.09 47.71
N PRO A 162 16.97 -33.64 48.68
CA PRO A 162 18.36 -34.06 48.77
C PRO A 162 18.46 -35.53 49.19
N ASP A 163 18.93 -36.37 48.27
CA ASP A 163 19.02 -37.83 48.39
C ASP A 163 19.74 -38.27 49.69
N ALA A 164 18.97 -38.88 50.59
CA ALA A 164 19.38 -39.11 51.98
C ALA A 164 18.89 -40.44 52.59
N ASN A 165 18.75 -41.50 51.78
CA ASN A 165 19.23 -42.87 52.10
C ASN A 165 18.82 -43.90 51.04
N GLU A 166 19.70 -44.88 50.80
CA GLU A 166 19.44 -46.06 49.98
C GLU A 166 18.35 -46.96 50.61
N ALA A 167 17.09 -46.94 50.11
CA ALA A 167 16.20 -48.11 49.96
C ALA A 167 14.73 -47.81 49.55
N SER A 168 14.44 -47.54 48.26
CA SER A 168 13.48 -48.37 47.47
C SER A 168 13.34 -47.89 46.02
N GLU A 169 13.42 -48.81 45.05
CA GLU A 169 13.21 -48.50 43.62
C GLU A 169 11.73 -48.24 43.25
N GLU A 170 10.81 -48.29 44.22
CA GLU A 170 9.37 -48.10 43.98
C GLU A 170 8.81 -46.74 44.42
N GLN A 171 9.53 -45.97 45.26
CA GLN A 171 9.14 -44.58 45.57
C GLN A 171 9.41 -43.60 44.41
N HIS A 172 10.34 -43.93 43.49
CA HIS A 172 10.64 -43.08 42.32
C HIS A 172 9.48 -42.90 41.31
N ARG A 173 8.34 -43.58 41.49
CA ARG A 173 7.20 -43.51 40.54
C ARG A 173 6.21 -42.37 40.82
N GLU A 174 6.37 -41.62 41.92
CA GLU A 174 5.60 -40.39 42.20
C GLU A 174 6.48 -39.12 42.11
N ARG A 175 7.45 -39.09 41.17
CA ARG A 175 8.03 -37.83 40.69
C ARG A 175 6.88 -36.93 40.23
N SER A 176 6.72 -35.77 40.87
CA SER A 176 5.42 -35.10 40.92
C SER A 176 5.01 -34.46 39.58
N GLY A 177 3.69 -34.45 39.31
CA GLY A 177 3.10 -33.68 38.20
C GLY A 177 3.34 -32.16 38.31
N ASP A 178 3.82 -31.70 39.46
CA ASP A 178 4.29 -30.35 39.71
C ASP A 178 5.69 -30.12 39.13
N TRP A 179 6.63 -31.05 39.33
CA TRP A 179 7.95 -31.06 38.66
C TRP A 179 7.79 -31.15 37.13
N GLU A 180 6.85 -31.97 36.64
CA GLU A 180 6.49 -32.01 35.21
C GLU A 180 5.89 -30.68 34.72
N THR A 181 5.07 -30.03 35.54
CA THR A 181 4.44 -28.74 35.20
C THR A 181 5.47 -27.61 35.09
N VAL A 182 6.43 -27.52 36.01
CA VAL A 182 7.51 -26.52 35.97
C VAL A 182 8.44 -26.78 34.78
N ASN A 183 8.82 -28.04 34.52
CA ASN A 183 9.59 -28.39 33.31
C ASN A 183 8.86 -28.02 32.00
N ARG A 184 7.55 -28.29 31.93
CA ARG A 184 6.73 -27.91 30.77
C ARG A 184 6.65 -26.40 30.58
N LEU A 185 6.61 -25.61 31.65
CA LEU A 185 6.62 -24.15 31.61
C LEU A 185 7.99 -23.60 31.18
N LEU A 186 9.10 -24.18 31.66
CA LEU A 186 10.45 -23.87 31.20
C LEU A 186 10.66 -24.20 29.71
N ALA A 187 10.17 -25.35 29.25
CA ALA A 187 10.20 -25.72 27.84
C ALA A 187 9.41 -24.72 26.98
N GLN A 188 8.19 -24.33 27.42
CA GLN A 188 7.39 -23.31 26.75
C GLN A 188 8.10 -21.93 26.71
N LEU A 189 8.79 -21.54 27.78
CA LEU A 189 9.58 -20.30 27.82
C LEU A 189 10.71 -20.31 26.78
N HIS A 190 11.44 -21.43 26.68
CA HIS A 190 12.53 -21.58 25.71
C HIS A 190 12.05 -21.72 24.25
N GLU A 191 10.89 -22.35 24.01
CA GLU A 191 10.24 -22.36 22.69
C GLU A 191 9.84 -20.93 22.26
N MET A 192 9.26 -20.14 23.17
CA MET A 192 8.91 -18.74 22.91
C MET A 192 10.13 -17.86 22.64
N GLU A 193 11.20 -18.03 23.43
CA GLU A 193 12.50 -17.39 23.22
C GLU A 193 13.05 -17.71 21.82
N THR A 194 13.18 -18.99 21.48
CA THR A 194 13.75 -19.46 20.21
C THR A 194 12.93 -18.98 19.01
N ALA A 195 11.59 -18.98 19.12
CA ALA A 195 10.70 -18.44 18.10
C ALA A 195 10.82 -16.92 17.94
N PHE A 196 11.09 -16.20 19.04
CA PHE A 196 11.25 -14.75 19.04
C PHE A 196 12.62 -14.30 18.50
N ASP A 197 13.72 -14.95 18.90
CA ASP A 197 15.05 -14.73 18.33
C ASP A 197 15.02 -14.92 16.80
N GLY A 198 14.47 -16.04 16.34
CA GLY A 198 14.30 -16.36 14.93
C GLY A 198 13.33 -15.43 14.18
N PHE A 199 12.50 -14.64 14.87
CA PHE A 199 11.73 -13.55 14.28
C PHE A 199 12.54 -12.24 14.25
N TRP A 200 13.26 -11.94 15.34
CA TRP A 200 14.08 -10.75 15.49
C TRP A 200 15.20 -10.67 14.44
N GLU A 201 15.97 -11.74 14.24
CA GLU A 201 17.03 -11.78 13.20
C GLU A 201 16.49 -11.37 11.82
N LYS A 202 15.33 -11.92 11.45
CA LYS A 202 14.66 -11.65 10.16
C LYS A 202 14.12 -10.22 10.09
N HIS A 203 13.67 -9.66 11.21
CA HIS A 203 13.26 -8.26 11.31
C HIS A 203 14.47 -7.32 11.18
N GLN A 204 15.53 -7.55 11.96
CA GLN A 204 16.75 -6.76 11.96
C GLN A 204 17.40 -6.75 10.56
N LEU A 205 17.62 -7.92 9.94
CA LEU A 205 18.18 -8.03 8.59
C LEU A 205 17.35 -7.26 7.55
N LYS A 206 16.01 -7.33 7.64
CA LYS A 206 15.11 -6.57 6.74
C LYS A 206 15.31 -5.06 6.89
N MET A 207 15.50 -4.57 8.13
CA MET A 207 15.68 -3.15 8.41
C MET A 207 17.09 -2.64 8.09
N GLU A 208 18.12 -3.47 8.28
CA GLU A 208 19.48 -3.18 7.82
C GLU A 208 19.52 -3.05 6.29
N GLN A 209 18.89 -3.98 5.57
CA GLN A 209 18.72 -3.88 4.12
C GLN A 209 17.85 -2.67 3.71
N TYR A 210 16.87 -2.25 4.52
CA TYR A 210 16.11 -1.02 4.27
C TYR A 210 16.99 0.24 4.35
N LEU A 211 17.89 0.29 5.35
CA LEU A 211 18.86 1.37 5.52
C LEU A 211 19.95 1.36 4.43
N GLN A 212 20.43 0.18 4.02
CA GLN A 212 21.38 -0.01 2.92
C GLN A 212 20.81 0.53 1.60
N LEU A 213 19.58 0.12 1.23
CA LEU A 213 18.93 0.57 0.01
C LEU A 213 18.79 2.09 -0.08
N TRP A 214 18.43 2.76 1.02
CA TRP A 214 18.27 4.22 1.02
C TRP A 214 19.60 4.97 0.94
N LYS A 215 20.65 4.48 1.64
CA LYS A 215 22.00 5.05 1.51
C LYS A 215 22.50 4.92 0.07
N PHE A 216 22.24 3.77 -0.57
CA PHE A 216 22.51 3.54 -1.99
C PHE A 216 21.65 4.42 -2.94
N GLU A 217 20.32 4.49 -2.79
CA GLU A 217 19.47 5.36 -3.65
C GLU A 217 19.79 6.84 -3.47
N LYS A 218 20.18 7.29 -2.27
CA LYS A 218 20.64 8.66 -2.04
C LYS A 218 21.92 8.95 -2.83
N SER A 219 22.96 8.13 -2.67
CA SER A 219 24.21 8.33 -3.42
C SER A 219 24.03 8.19 -4.93
N PHE A 220 23.13 7.31 -5.39
CA PHE A 220 22.73 7.26 -6.80
C PHE A 220 22.11 8.58 -7.27
N GLN A 221 21.18 9.16 -6.52
CA GLN A 221 20.49 10.39 -6.92
C GLN A 221 21.43 11.61 -6.89
N GLU A 222 22.32 11.70 -5.88
CA GLU A 222 23.35 12.75 -5.79
C GLU A 222 24.31 12.70 -7.00
N LEU A 223 24.76 11.51 -7.39
CA LEU A 223 25.60 11.31 -8.57
C LEU A 223 24.84 11.55 -9.89
N GLN A 224 23.61 11.05 -10.03
CA GLN A 224 22.78 11.30 -11.22
C GLN A 224 22.60 12.80 -11.46
N ASN A 225 22.20 13.55 -10.43
CA ASN A 225 21.99 15.00 -10.54
C ASN A 225 23.28 15.73 -10.94
N THR A 226 24.44 15.26 -10.47
CA THR A 226 25.74 15.86 -10.77
C THR A 226 26.22 15.50 -12.19
N ILE A 227 25.92 14.28 -12.68
CA ILE A 227 26.17 13.90 -14.08
C ILE A 227 25.28 14.73 -15.02
N GLU A 228 23.99 14.87 -14.71
CA GLU A 228 23.07 15.69 -15.51
C GLU A 228 23.50 17.17 -15.55
N PHE A 229 24.04 17.70 -14.44
CA PHE A 229 24.63 19.04 -14.40
C PHE A 229 25.90 19.18 -15.25
N LEU A 230 26.83 18.21 -15.20
CA LEU A 230 28.02 18.23 -16.06
C LEU A 230 27.67 18.03 -17.55
N MET A 231 26.69 17.18 -17.87
CA MET A 231 26.15 17.03 -19.23
C MET A 231 25.59 18.36 -19.75
N GLY A 232 24.85 19.11 -18.92
CA GLY A 232 24.37 20.46 -19.27
C GLY A 232 25.51 21.43 -19.58
N ARG A 233 26.50 21.54 -18.68
CA ARG A 233 27.68 22.41 -18.88
C ARG A 233 28.53 22.01 -20.09
N GLN A 234 28.70 20.70 -20.31
CA GLN A 234 29.37 20.17 -21.50
C GLN A 234 28.61 20.59 -22.76
N ALA A 235 27.28 20.50 -22.77
CA ALA A 235 26.46 20.81 -23.95
C ALA A 235 26.55 22.31 -24.33
N GLU A 236 26.49 23.21 -23.34
CA GLU A 236 26.54 24.66 -23.50
C GLU A 236 27.84 25.19 -24.14
N LEU A 237 28.96 24.50 -23.97
CA LEU A 237 30.27 24.91 -24.51
C LEU A 237 30.26 24.93 -26.06
N PRO A 238 30.59 26.04 -26.75
CA PRO A 238 30.62 26.07 -28.21
C PRO A 238 31.74 25.21 -28.82
N VAL A 239 31.46 24.52 -29.93
CA VAL A 239 32.44 23.71 -30.68
C VAL A 239 33.19 24.48 -31.79
N THR A 240 32.77 25.71 -32.07
CA THR A 240 33.32 26.62 -33.09
C THR A 240 33.98 27.85 -32.45
N GLY A 241 34.76 28.63 -33.22
CA GLY A 241 35.33 29.88 -32.75
C GLY A 241 35.69 30.86 -33.87
N ASP A 242 36.07 32.08 -33.50
CA ASP A 242 36.55 33.10 -34.45
C ASP A 242 38.08 33.14 -34.58
N SER A 243 38.83 32.60 -33.61
CA SER A 243 40.28 32.66 -33.56
C SER A 243 40.92 31.51 -32.78
N VAL A 244 42.19 31.24 -33.07
CA VAL A 244 43.02 30.22 -32.36
C VAL A 244 42.94 30.39 -30.84
N SER A 245 43.03 31.63 -30.33
CA SER A 245 42.98 31.89 -28.88
C SER A 245 41.63 31.54 -28.25
N GLN A 246 40.50 31.80 -28.94
CA GLN A 246 39.18 31.41 -28.44
C GLN A 246 39.00 29.89 -28.41
N VAL A 247 39.50 29.18 -29.43
CA VAL A 247 39.36 27.73 -29.48
C VAL A 247 40.27 27.05 -28.46
N LYS A 248 41.50 27.57 -28.24
CA LYS A 248 42.36 27.12 -27.14
C LYS A 248 41.70 27.29 -25.77
N GLN A 249 41.07 28.43 -25.49
CA GLN A 249 40.34 28.60 -24.23
C GLN A 249 39.25 27.54 -24.07
N ARG A 250 38.48 27.23 -25.14
CA ARG A 250 37.43 26.20 -25.05
C ARG A 250 37.96 24.77 -24.95
N VAL A 251 39.19 24.49 -25.38
CA VAL A 251 39.87 23.21 -25.09
C VAL A 251 40.21 23.15 -23.60
N GLU A 252 40.85 24.18 -23.04
CA GLU A 252 41.16 24.28 -21.61
C GLU A 252 39.89 24.20 -20.74
N ASP A 253 38.82 24.91 -21.12
CA ASP A 253 37.52 24.87 -20.44
C ASP A 253 36.89 23.46 -20.48
N LEU A 254 37.17 22.65 -21.51
CA LEU A 254 36.70 21.27 -21.64
C LEU A 254 37.60 20.27 -20.90
N GLU A 255 38.92 20.47 -20.87
CA GLU A 255 39.86 19.68 -20.06
C GLU A 255 39.47 19.78 -18.57
N ASN A 256 39.16 20.99 -18.10
CA ASN A 256 38.61 21.21 -16.75
C ASN A 256 37.26 20.49 -16.51
N LEU A 257 36.42 20.33 -17.55
CA LEU A 257 35.18 19.55 -17.46
C LEU A 257 35.42 18.03 -17.47
N ASP A 258 36.45 17.55 -18.17
CA ASP A 258 36.85 16.14 -18.12
C ASP A 258 37.42 15.77 -16.75
N GLU A 259 38.30 16.57 -16.15
CA GLU A 259 38.80 16.30 -14.78
C GLU A 259 37.66 16.13 -13.76
N MET A 260 36.65 17.01 -13.82
CA MET A 260 35.43 16.89 -12.99
C MET A 260 34.59 15.65 -13.34
N ALA A 261 34.55 15.24 -14.62
CA ALA A 261 33.85 14.03 -15.05
C ALA A 261 34.58 12.76 -14.59
N GLN A 262 35.90 12.68 -14.68
CA GLN A 262 36.68 11.50 -14.28
C GLN A 262 36.58 11.23 -12.77
N ASP A 263 36.63 12.27 -11.92
CA ASP A 263 36.37 12.17 -10.47
C ASP A 263 34.93 11.66 -10.19
N LEU A 264 33.95 12.19 -10.93
CA LEU A 264 32.54 11.78 -10.79
C LEU A 264 32.29 10.35 -11.27
N ILE A 265 32.96 9.91 -12.34
CA ILE A 265 32.94 8.53 -12.85
C ILE A 265 33.62 7.58 -11.84
N GLY A 266 34.73 7.99 -11.22
CA GLY A 266 35.35 7.23 -10.12
C GLY A 266 34.40 7.03 -8.94
N LYS A 267 33.69 8.08 -8.52
CA LYS A 267 32.65 8.01 -7.47
C LYS A 267 31.48 7.11 -7.88
N ALA A 268 31.05 7.17 -9.14
CA ALA A 268 30.03 6.28 -9.69
C ALA A 268 30.47 4.81 -9.67
N GLN A 269 31.71 4.49 -10.03
CA GLN A 269 32.25 3.13 -9.96
C GLN A 269 32.23 2.56 -8.54
N VAL A 270 32.53 3.37 -7.51
CA VAL A 270 32.44 2.95 -6.10
C VAL A 270 30.99 2.62 -5.70
N VAL A 271 30.01 3.44 -6.10
CA VAL A 271 28.58 3.18 -5.82
C VAL A 271 28.07 1.96 -6.58
N ILE A 272 28.51 1.75 -7.82
CA ILE A 272 28.21 0.55 -8.63
C ILE A 272 28.78 -0.71 -7.96
N LEU A 273 30.02 -0.67 -7.49
CA LEU A 273 30.66 -1.79 -6.78
C LEU A 273 29.92 -2.13 -5.48
N HIS A 274 29.52 -1.11 -4.70
CA HIS A 274 28.72 -1.31 -3.50
C HIS A 274 27.35 -1.93 -3.82
N GLY A 275 26.65 -1.45 -4.86
CA GLY A 275 25.38 -2.05 -5.30
C GLY A 275 25.53 -3.51 -5.76
N HIS A 276 26.62 -3.85 -6.46
CA HIS A 276 26.95 -5.24 -6.80
C HIS A 276 27.20 -6.10 -5.53
N GLN A 277 27.86 -5.56 -4.50
CA GLN A 277 28.06 -6.24 -3.22
C GLN A 277 26.73 -6.49 -2.49
N LEU A 278 25.82 -5.50 -2.47
CA LEU A 278 24.46 -5.66 -1.91
C LEU A 278 23.66 -6.75 -2.66
N ALA A 279 23.76 -6.79 -3.99
CA ALA A 279 23.12 -7.84 -4.80
C ALA A 279 23.71 -9.24 -4.51
N ALA A 280 25.03 -9.37 -4.38
CA ALA A 280 25.68 -10.63 -4.00
C ALA A 280 25.27 -11.12 -2.60
N ASN A 281 25.00 -10.19 -1.68
CA ASN A 281 24.48 -10.47 -0.34
C ASN A 281 22.95 -10.75 -0.31
N HIS A 282 22.35 -11.11 -1.45
CA HIS A 282 20.94 -11.52 -1.59
C HIS A 282 19.93 -10.48 -1.06
N HIS A 283 20.25 -9.18 -1.17
CA HIS A 283 19.41 -8.10 -0.68
C HIS A 283 18.03 -8.08 -1.38
N TYR A 284 16.95 -7.88 -0.61
CA TYR A 284 15.56 -7.94 -1.11
C TYR A 284 15.24 -7.03 -2.31
N ALA A 285 16.05 -6.01 -2.57
CA ALA A 285 15.88 -5.02 -3.63
C ALA A 285 16.79 -5.26 -4.86
N LEU A 286 17.41 -6.44 -4.97
CA LEU A 286 18.38 -6.81 -6.01
C LEU A 286 18.07 -6.26 -7.41
N ASN A 287 16.84 -6.43 -7.91
CA ASN A 287 16.45 -5.95 -9.24
C ASN A 287 16.57 -4.42 -9.39
N LEU A 288 16.17 -3.66 -8.36
CA LEU A 288 16.27 -2.19 -8.34
C LEU A 288 17.73 -1.75 -8.19
N ILE A 289 18.51 -2.41 -7.34
CA ILE A 289 19.93 -2.11 -7.14
C ILE A 289 20.71 -2.34 -8.45
N CYS A 290 20.54 -3.50 -9.08
CA CYS A 290 21.16 -3.82 -10.37
C CYS A 290 20.71 -2.86 -11.49
N GLN A 291 19.42 -2.46 -11.52
CA GLN A 291 18.94 -1.44 -12.45
C GLN A 291 19.70 -0.12 -12.26
N ARG A 292 19.78 0.39 -11.02
CA ARG A 292 20.47 1.65 -10.69
C ARG A 292 21.96 1.60 -11.01
N CYS A 293 22.63 0.46 -10.76
CA CYS A 293 24.03 0.25 -11.15
C CYS A 293 24.23 0.33 -12.68
N ASN A 294 23.27 -0.19 -13.46
CA ASN A 294 23.35 -0.17 -14.93
C ASN A 294 23.00 1.22 -15.49
N GLU A 295 22.00 1.91 -14.94
CA GLU A 295 21.67 3.31 -15.27
C GLU A 295 22.86 4.23 -14.99
N LEU A 296 23.46 4.14 -13.80
CA LEU A 296 24.59 4.98 -13.41
C LEU A 296 25.83 4.70 -14.27
N ARG A 297 26.10 3.44 -14.61
CA ARG A 297 27.17 3.08 -15.56
C ARG A 297 26.93 3.71 -16.92
N HIS A 298 25.72 3.54 -17.47
CA HIS A 298 25.36 4.11 -18.78
C HIS A 298 25.50 5.64 -18.81
N HIS A 299 25.09 6.34 -17.73
CA HIS A 299 25.25 7.79 -17.63
C HIS A 299 26.74 8.21 -17.56
N SER A 300 27.59 7.45 -16.86
CA SER A 300 29.05 7.64 -16.85
C SER A 300 29.69 7.39 -18.22
N ASP A 301 29.30 6.30 -18.90
CA ASP A 301 29.80 5.94 -20.23
C ASP A 301 29.46 7.03 -21.26
N VAL A 302 28.21 7.54 -21.22
CA VAL A 302 27.75 8.64 -22.10
C VAL A 302 28.48 9.95 -21.79
N LEU A 303 28.63 10.33 -20.52
CA LEU A 303 29.33 11.57 -20.16
C LEU A 303 30.77 11.58 -20.69
N SER A 304 31.51 10.48 -20.50
CA SER A 304 32.89 10.36 -20.99
C SER A 304 32.97 10.41 -22.51
N GLU A 305 32.07 9.70 -23.20
CA GLU A 305 32.04 9.63 -24.67
C GLU A 305 31.61 10.97 -25.31
N GLU A 306 30.68 11.71 -24.71
CA GLU A 306 30.31 13.06 -25.18
C GLU A 306 31.44 14.09 -24.94
N ILE A 307 32.13 14.04 -23.79
CA ILE A 307 33.30 14.90 -23.54
C ILE A 307 34.41 14.58 -24.55
N ARG A 308 34.76 13.30 -24.70
CA ARG A 308 35.79 12.83 -25.64
C ARG A 308 35.52 13.27 -27.07
N ARG A 309 34.29 13.06 -27.57
CA ARG A 309 33.90 13.49 -28.92
C ARG A 309 33.95 15.00 -29.11
N LYS A 310 33.63 15.77 -28.07
CA LYS A 310 33.69 17.24 -28.10
C LYS A 310 35.13 17.76 -28.07
N HIS A 311 36.02 17.08 -27.37
CA HIS A 311 37.46 17.31 -27.40
C HIS A 311 38.03 17.00 -28.79
N ASP A 312 37.75 15.82 -29.35
CA ASP A 312 38.15 15.43 -30.71
C ASP A 312 37.70 16.46 -31.77
N HIS A 313 36.50 17.03 -31.63
CA HIS A 313 35.99 18.08 -32.50
C HIS A 313 36.73 19.43 -32.29
N LEU A 314 36.86 19.90 -31.05
CA LEU A 314 37.53 21.17 -30.74
C LEU A 314 39.01 21.16 -31.15
N GLN A 315 39.69 20.01 -31.01
CA GLN A 315 41.07 19.82 -31.46
C GLN A 315 41.19 19.95 -32.98
N LYS A 316 40.30 19.32 -33.77
CA LYS A 316 40.24 19.53 -35.23
C LYS A 316 39.94 20.99 -35.60
N THR A 317 39.04 21.64 -34.87
CA THR A 317 38.72 23.06 -35.07
C THR A 317 39.94 23.95 -34.78
N LEU A 318 40.72 23.63 -33.74
CA LEU A 318 41.97 24.32 -33.41
C LEU A 318 43.02 24.17 -34.52
N GLU A 319 43.21 22.94 -35.02
CA GLU A 319 44.10 22.64 -36.14
C GLU A 319 43.69 23.40 -37.41
N LEU A 320 42.40 23.44 -37.74
CA LEU A 320 41.86 24.22 -38.86
C LEU A 320 42.16 25.73 -38.69
N HIS A 321 41.91 26.32 -37.52
CA HIS A 321 42.22 27.73 -37.28
C HIS A 321 43.72 28.05 -37.36
N ILE A 322 44.60 27.12 -36.97
CA ILE A 322 46.05 27.29 -37.10
C ILE A 322 46.46 27.33 -38.60
N HIS A 323 45.95 26.41 -39.42
CA HIS A 323 46.20 26.41 -40.87
C HIS A 323 45.66 27.68 -41.54
N LEU A 324 44.44 28.11 -41.19
CA LEU A 324 43.84 29.34 -41.70
C LEU A 324 44.63 30.59 -41.28
N GLN A 325 45.17 30.63 -40.06
CA GLN A 325 46.03 31.72 -39.61
C GLN A 325 47.35 31.77 -40.38
N GLN A 326 48.04 30.63 -40.55
CA GLN A 326 49.28 30.53 -41.34
C GLN A 326 49.06 30.95 -42.80
N ALA A 327 47.94 30.56 -43.42
CA ALA A 327 47.56 31.00 -44.77
C ALA A 327 47.30 32.51 -44.85
N LEU A 328 46.68 33.11 -43.83
CA LEU A 328 46.46 34.56 -43.75
C LEU A 328 47.76 35.35 -43.56
N GLU A 329 48.66 34.87 -42.69
CA GLU A 329 49.98 35.45 -42.44
C GLU A 329 50.83 35.41 -43.72
N CYS A 330 50.86 34.25 -44.42
CA CYS A 330 51.47 34.11 -45.74
C CYS A 330 50.86 35.07 -46.78
N CYS A 331 49.56 35.32 -46.76
CA CYS A 331 48.94 36.30 -47.66
C CYS A 331 49.44 37.73 -47.39
N ASP A 332 49.61 38.10 -46.11
CA ASP A 332 50.08 39.45 -45.73
C ASP A 332 51.58 39.63 -45.98
N GLU A 333 52.41 38.60 -45.75
CA GLU A 333 53.82 38.60 -46.18
C GLU A 333 53.95 38.74 -47.71
N GLY A 334 53.14 37.99 -48.47
CA GLY A 334 53.14 38.07 -49.93
C GLY A 334 52.69 39.44 -50.45
N ALA A 335 51.63 40.00 -49.86
CA ALA A 335 51.18 41.37 -50.16
C ALA A 335 52.25 42.42 -49.81
N TYR A 336 52.95 42.26 -48.68
CA TYR A 336 54.05 43.13 -48.26
C TYR A 336 55.25 43.03 -49.21
N LEU A 337 55.62 41.82 -49.66
CA LEU A 337 56.67 41.60 -50.66
C LEU A 337 56.34 42.29 -52.00
N LEU A 338 55.08 42.21 -52.44
CA LEU A 338 54.62 42.91 -53.65
C LEU A 338 54.55 44.43 -53.48
N ALA A 339 54.16 44.93 -52.30
CA ALA A 339 54.08 46.36 -52.01
C ALA A 339 55.47 47.05 -51.95
N ASN A 340 56.50 46.34 -51.48
CA ASN A 340 57.86 46.86 -51.38
C ASN A 340 58.66 46.87 -52.70
N GLN A 341 58.05 46.48 -53.82
CA GLN A 341 58.68 46.50 -55.15
C GLN A 341 58.87 47.95 -55.66
N GLN A 342 60.02 48.54 -55.37
CA GLN A 342 60.37 49.91 -55.77
C GLN A 342 60.30 50.09 -57.29
N MET A 343 59.29 50.84 -57.73
CA MET A 343 58.89 50.98 -59.14
C MET A 343 60.03 51.42 -60.07
N ASP A 344 60.94 52.27 -59.60
CA ASP A 344 62.06 52.78 -60.41
C ASP A 344 63.12 51.69 -60.69
N LYS A 345 63.34 50.78 -59.73
CA LYS A 345 64.31 49.68 -59.86
C LYS A 345 63.74 48.55 -60.72
N CYS A 346 62.47 48.23 -60.53
CA CYS A 346 61.78 47.13 -61.23
C CYS A 346 61.48 47.39 -62.72
N GLN A 347 61.77 48.59 -63.24
CA GLN A 347 61.73 48.90 -64.68
C GLN A 347 63.01 48.50 -65.42
N SER A 348 64.12 48.27 -64.71
CA SER A 348 65.35 47.74 -65.31
C SER A 348 65.24 46.24 -65.55
N ARG A 349 65.93 45.70 -66.57
CA ARG A 349 65.94 44.25 -66.86
C ARG A 349 66.44 43.42 -65.67
N GLU A 350 67.50 43.91 -65.01
CA GLU A 350 68.11 43.28 -63.84
C GLU A 350 67.20 43.36 -62.62
N GLY A 351 66.53 44.50 -62.39
CA GLY A 351 65.56 44.66 -61.30
C GLY A 351 64.27 43.86 -61.50
N ALA A 352 63.79 43.71 -62.74
CA ALA A 352 62.68 42.83 -63.07
C ALA A 352 63.06 41.35 -62.90
N GLN A 353 64.27 40.95 -63.28
CA GLN A 353 64.78 39.59 -63.09
C GLN A 353 65.00 39.27 -61.60
N LYS A 354 65.48 40.23 -60.79
CA LYS A 354 65.56 40.06 -59.34
C LYS A 354 64.16 39.97 -58.71
N ALA A 355 63.22 40.84 -59.08
CA ALA A 355 61.86 40.80 -58.56
C ALA A 355 61.13 39.47 -58.90
N LEU A 356 61.45 38.85 -60.05
CA LEU A 356 61.02 37.49 -60.37
C LEU A 356 61.61 36.45 -59.42
N GLN A 357 62.92 36.48 -59.16
CA GLN A 357 63.58 35.56 -58.22
C GLN A 357 63.07 35.72 -56.78
N ASP A 358 62.82 36.96 -56.32
CA ASP A 358 62.26 37.23 -54.99
C ASP A 358 60.81 36.72 -54.88
N ILE A 359 60.01 36.77 -55.96
CA ILE A 359 58.67 36.15 -56.03
C ILE A 359 58.77 34.62 -56.06
N GLU A 360 59.58 34.05 -56.94
CA GLU A 360 59.69 32.59 -57.14
C GLU A 360 60.19 31.92 -55.85
N LYS A 361 61.19 32.50 -55.18
CA LYS A 361 61.65 32.07 -53.85
C LYS A 361 60.55 32.13 -52.77
N PHE A 362 59.73 33.18 -52.77
CA PHE A 362 58.64 33.32 -51.80
C PHE A 362 57.55 32.25 -52.01
N LEU A 363 57.19 31.98 -53.28
CA LEU A 363 56.25 30.93 -53.62
C LEU A 363 56.79 29.55 -53.23
N ASP A 364 58.07 29.26 -53.51
CA ASP A 364 58.72 28.00 -53.10
C ASP A 364 58.72 27.80 -51.58
N SER A 365 59.00 28.85 -50.79
CA SER A 365 58.95 28.75 -49.31
C SER A 365 57.53 28.63 -48.76
N SER A 366 56.52 29.07 -49.52
CA SER A 366 55.12 29.14 -49.09
C SER A 366 54.24 28.03 -49.65
N LEU A 367 54.81 27.14 -50.50
CA LEU A 367 54.15 25.97 -51.08
C LEU A 367 53.30 25.15 -50.08
N PRO A 368 53.75 24.87 -48.83
CA PRO A 368 52.96 24.10 -47.86
C PRO A 368 51.62 24.74 -47.45
N TYR A 369 51.52 26.07 -47.56
CA TYR A 369 50.34 26.84 -47.11
C TYR A 369 49.49 27.35 -48.29
N LEU A 370 50.11 27.58 -49.45
CA LEU A 370 49.44 28.13 -50.65
C LEU A 370 48.81 27.06 -51.56
N ASN A 371 49.23 25.80 -51.45
CA ASN A 371 48.92 24.77 -52.45
C ASN A 371 48.44 23.45 -51.83
N TYR A 372 47.66 23.55 -50.75
CA TYR A 372 46.90 22.43 -50.17
C TYR A 372 45.82 21.97 -51.16
N ASP A 373 45.64 20.66 -51.37
CA ASP A 373 44.58 20.15 -52.24
C ASP A 373 43.20 20.45 -51.62
N PRO A 374 42.32 21.23 -52.29
CA PRO A 374 41.00 21.53 -51.75
C PRO A 374 40.13 20.30 -51.47
N GLN A 375 40.34 19.19 -52.19
CA GLN A 375 39.59 17.95 -52.00
C GLN A 375 40.02 17.23 -50.73
N VAL A 376 41.33 17.22 -50.44
CA VAL A 376 41.89 16.65 -49.20
C VAL A 376 41.50 17.52 -48.00
N PHE A 377 41.67 18.84 -48.12
CA PHE A 377 41.28 19.80 -47.08
C PHE A 377 39.78 19.73 -46.74
N GLN A 378 38.92 19.63 -47.77
CA GLN A 378 37.48 19.51 -47.56
C GLN A 378 37.09 18.17 -46.94
N TYR A 379 37.82 17.08 -47.25
CA TYR A 379 37.60 15.75 -46.67
C TYR A 379 38.05 15.66 -45.19
N ASP A 380 39.27 16.11 -44.88
CA ASP A 380 39.84 15.98 -43.52
C ASP A 380 39.06 16.79 -42.46
N PHE A 381 38.50 17.92 -42.88
CA PHE A 381 37.72 18.83 -42.04
C PHE A 381 36.19 18.75 -42.27
N GLU A 382 35.66 17.90 -43.15
CA GLU A 382 34.22 17.88 -43.53
C GLU A 382 33.29 17.86 -42.30
N SER A 383 33.65 17.06 -41.29
CA SER A 383 32.91 16.87 -40.05
C SER A 383 32.83 18.11 -39.13
N ILE A 384 33.55 19.19 -39.44
CA ILE A 384 33.58 20.44 -38.64
C ILE A 384 33.21 21.70 -39.45
N LEU A 385 32.90 21.58 -40.75
CA LEU A 385 32.61 22.74 -41.62
C LEU A 385 31.23 23.36 -41.31
N THR A 386 31.19 24.38 -40.46
CA THR A 386 29.98 25.24 -40.26
C THR A 386 30.05 26.53 -41.09
N PRO A 387 28.90 27.16 -41.41
CA PRO A 387 28.86 28.44 -42.14
C PRO A 387 29.55 29.61 -41.44
N ASP A 388 29.75 29.52 -40.13
CA ASP A 388 30.36 30.57 -39.30
C ASP A 388 31.90 30.63 -39.48
N LEU A 389 32.51 29.53 -39.93
CA LEU A 389 33.94 29.46 -40.18
C LEU A 389 34.30 30.27 -41.43
N LYS A 390 35.14 31.30 -41.25
CA LYS A 390 35.50 32.32 -42.25
C LYS A 390 36.39 31.83 -43.42
N ILE A 391 36.36 30.52 -43.71
CA ILE A 391 37.17 29.84 -44.73
C ILE A 391 37.05 30.52 -46.10
N GLN A 392 35.83 30.86 -46.53
CA GLN A 392 35.59 31.56 -47.80
C GLN A 392 36.33 32.91 -47.89
N SER A 393 36.43 33.64 -46.77
CA SER A 393 37.16 34.92 -46.72
C SER A 393 38.67 34.72 -46.84
N VAL A 394 39.21 33.66 -46.26
CA VAL A 394 40.64 33.28 -46.40
C VAL A 394 40.93 32.84 -47.83
N GLN A 395 40.06 32.01 -48.41
CA GLN A 395 40.17 31.52 -49.79
C GLN A 395 40.13 32.67 -50.81
N ILE A 396 39.23 33.64 -50.64
CA ILE A 396 39.20 34.85 -51.47
C ILE A 396 40.49 35.68 -51.33
N LYS A 397 41.07 35.77 -50.11
CA LYS A 397 42.35 36.48 -49.91
C LYS A 397 43.51 35.78 -50.61
N LEU A 398 43.59 34.45 -50.51
CA LEU A 398 44.56 33.59 -51.21
C LEU A 398 44.46 33.77 -52.74
N GLU A 399 43.26 33.66 -53.30
CA GLU A 399 43.01 33.81 -54.75
C GLU A 399 43.45 35.19 -55.27
N ASN A 400 43.15 36.26 -54.51
CA ASN A 400 43.58 37.63 -54.84
C ASN A 400 45.10 37.78 -54.82
N VAL A 401 45.78 37.29 -53.77
CA VAL A 401 47.25 37.38 -53.65
C VAL A 401 47.93 36.55 -54.74
N ARG A 402 47.43 35.35 -55.03
CA ARG A 402 47.87 34.51 -56.16
C ARG A 402 47.74 35.25 -57.49
N SER A 403 46.58 35.81 -57.77
CA SER A 403 46.34 36.61 -58.99
C SER A 403 47.27 37.82 -59.08
N MET A 404 47.57 38.50 -57.98
CA MET A 404 48.55 39.60 -57.94
C MET A 404 49.97 39.12 -58.28
N PHE A 405 50.39 37.95 -57.78
CA PHE A 405 51.67 37.33 -58.14
C PHE A 405 51.72 36.93 -59.62
N GLU A 406 50.70 36.23 -60.13
CA GLU A 406 50.63 35.80 -61.53
C GLU A 406 50.68 37.00 -62.49
N ASN A 407 49.90 38.06 -62.21
CA ASN A 407 49.94 39.30 -62.98
C ASN A 407 51.31 40.00 -62.94
N ARG A 408 51.97 40.02 -61.77
CA ARG A 408 53.33 40.59 -61.63
C ARG A 408 54.38 39.76 -62.35
N GLN A 409 54.35 38.43 -62.26
CA GLN A 409 55.23 37.54 -63.02
C GLN A 409 55.05 37.73 -64.53
N VAL A 410 53.81 37.79 -65.02
CA VAL A 410 53.50 38.03 -66.43
C VAL A 410 54.01 39.42 -66.87
N CYS A 411 53.92 40.44 -66.02
CA CYS A 411 54.46 41.76 -66.30
C CYS A 411 55.99 41.77 -66.40
N PHE A 412 56.70 41.17 -65.44
CA PHE A 412 58.16 41.13 -65.44
C PHE A 412 58.73 40.22 -66.55
N LYS A 413 58.12 39.06 -66.81
CA LYS A 413 58.48 38.19 -67.96
C LYS A 413 58.34 38.99 -69.28
N LYS A 414 57.21 39.68 -69.50
CA LYS A 414 57.01 40.61 -70.64
C LYS A 414 57.95 41.82 -70.69
N LEU A 415 58.65 42.17 -69.61
CA LEU A 415 59.69 43.21 -69.60
C LEU A 415 61.08 42.64 -69.90
N VAL A 416 61.37 41.40 -69.47
CA VAL A 416 62.59 40.66 -69.79
C VAL A 416 62.62 40.19 -71.25
N ASP A 417 61.46 39.82 -71.82
CA ASP A 417 61.31 39.24 -73.16
C ASP A 417 61.13 40.27 -74.30
N LYS A 418 61.11 41.57 -73.99
CA LYS A 418 60.57 42.61 -74.89
C LYS A 418 61.53 43.05 -75.99
N GLN A 419 61.48 42.40 -77.17
CA GLN A 419 61.85 43.05 -78.43
C GLN A 419 60.75 44.01 -78.90
N VAL A 420 61.13 45.13 -79.53
CA VAL A 420 60.25 46.28 -79.80
C VAL A 420 59.77 46.32 -81.26
N ARG A 421 58.44 46.36 -81.48
CA ARG A 421 57.79 46.85 -82.72
C ARG A 421 56.43 47.55 -82.43
N PRO A 422 55.87 48.36 -83.37
CA PRO A 422 54.93 49.44 -83.04
C PRO A 422 53.42 49.08 -82.98
N VAL A 423 52.61 50.10 -82.64
CA VAL A 423 51.17 50.06 -82.28
C VAL A 423 50.26 50.52 -83.43
N GLN A 424 48.99 50.07 -83.44
CA GLN A 424 47.91 50.71 -84.21
C GLN A 424 46.58 50.72 -83.41
N LEU A 425 45.71 51.70 -83.67
CA LEU A 425 44.48 52.04 -82.92
C LEU A 425 43.20 51.85 -83.76
N VAL A 426 42.13 51.31 -83.16
CA VAL A 426 40.72 51.39 -83.63
C VAL A 426 39.78 51.45 -82.40
N ALA A 427 38.58 52.03 -82.53
CA ALA A 427 37.62 52.32 -81.44
C ALA A 427 36.14 52.03 -81.88
N PRO A 428 35.04 52.31 -81.12
CA PRO A 428 33.95 51.32 -80.91
C PRO A 428 32.51 51.78 -81.27
N ARG A 429 31.50 50.87 -81.18
CA ARG A 429 30.00 51.04 -81.01
C ARG A 429 29.18 49.82 -81.54
N PRO A 430 27.83 49.70 -81.37
CA PRO A 430 26.87 50.19 -80.33
C PRO A 430 25.90 49.05 -79.80
N GLU A 431 24.61 49.32 -79.51
CA GLU A 431 23.74 48.58 -78.55
C GLU A 431 22.31 48.12 -79.03
N ASN A 432 21.64 47.26 -78.22
CA ASN A 432 20.18 47.22 -77.89
C ASN A 432 19.14 46.58 -78.90
N PRO A 433 17.78 46.54 -78.66
CA PRO A 433 16.99 45.37 -78.12
C PRO A 433 15.65 45.10 -78.94
N PRO A 434 14.41 44.72 -78.45
CA PRO A 434 13.84 44.06 -77.22
C PRO A 434 12.65 43.03 -77.44
N ARG A 435 11.91 42.63 -76.36
CA ARG A 435 10.41 42.40 -76.20
C ARG A 435 9.66 41.02 -76.42
N SER A 436 8.99 40.53 -75.35
CA SER A 436 7.50 40.54 -75.09
C SER A 436 6.59 39.26 -74.89
N LYS A 437 5.88 39.25 -73.72
CA LYS A 437 4.44 38.92 -73.39
C LYS A 437 3.81 37.49 -73.38
N SER A 438 2.82 37.32 -72.46
CA SER A 438 1.95 36.16 -72.11
C SER A 438 0.50 36.24 -72.73
N PRO A 439 -0.45 35.25 -72.62
CA PRO A 439 -1.34 35.09 -71.42
C PRO A 439 -2.14 33.74 -71.14
N LEU A 440 -2.69 33.63 -69.90
CA LEU A 440 -3.93 33.01 -69.31
C LEU A 440 -4.90 32.01 -70.04
N PHE A 441 -5.50 31.01 -69.32
CA PHE A 441 -6.98 30.82 -69.02
C PHE A 441 -7.39 29.49 -68.25
N SER A 442 -8.70 29.24 -67.97
CA SER A 442 -9.34 28.18 -67.08
C SER A 442 -10.91 28.08 -67.38
N PRO A 443 -11.93 27.53 -66.60
CA PRO A 443 -12.05 26.76 -65.30
C PRO A 443 -13.26 25.73 -65.04
N LYS A 444 -13.30 25.05 -63.85
CA LYS A 444 -14.46 24.73 -62.89
C LYS A 444 -15.53 23.55 -62.97
N HIS A 445 -15.98 23.12 -61.75
CA HIS A 445 -17.24 22.41 -61.24
C HIS A 445 -17.46 20.86 -61.41
N GLY A 446 -18.23 20.07 -60.59
CA GLY A 446 -18.89 20.22 -59.24
C GLY A 446 -19.92 19.10 -58.77
N ASN A 447 -20.20 18.97 -57.43
CA ASN A 447 -21.40 18.47 -56.65
C ASN A 447 -21.87 16.97 -56.38
N ALA A 448 -21.81 16.54 -55.08
CA ALA A 448 -22.89 16.16 -54.07
C ALA A 448 -23.77 14.84 -53.94
N LEU A 449 -23.76 14.27 -52.70
CA LEU A 449 -24.84 13.66 -51.80
C LEU A 449 -25.45 12.20 -51.91
N TYR A 450 -25.66 11.51 -50.75
CA TYR A 450 -26.92 10.89 -50.17
C TYR A 450 -26.72 9.92 -48.95
N ILE A 451 -27.79 9.45 -48.25
CA ILE A 451 -27.82 8.80 -46.88
C ILE A 451 -28.89 7.66 -46.74
N THR A 452 -28.72 6.65 -45.86
CA THR A 452 -29.83 5.86 -45.21
C THR A 452 -29.44 5.01 -43.97
N VAL A 453 -30.40 4.69 -43.07
CA VAL A 453 -30.30 3.80 -41.86
C VAL A 453 -31.66 3.10 -41.58
N PHE A 454 -31.72 1.96 -40.88
CA PHE A 454 -32.96 1.21 -40.52
C PHE A 454 -32.96 0.59 -39.09
N PHE A 455 -34.14 0.23 -38.57
CA PHE A 455 -34.43 -0.33 -37.22
C PHE A 455 -35.58 -1.38 -37.28
N SER A 456 -35.64 -2.36 -36.36
CA SER A 456 -36.88 -3.10 -35.96
C SER A 456 -36.69 -4.02 -34.73
N PRO A 457 -37.69 -4.12 -33.80
CA PRO A 457 -37.76 -5.12 -32.71
C PRO A 457 -38.94 -6.12 -32.85
N CYS A 458 -39.07 -7.10 -31.94
CA CYS A 458 -40.18 -8.08 -31.87
C CYS A 458 -40.58 -8.44 -30.42
N THR A 459 -41.70 -9.15 -30.21
CA THR A 459 -42.53 -9.07 -28.98
C THR A 459 -43.26 -10.39 -28.57
N TYR A 460 -43.92 -10.34 -27.39
CA TYR A 460 -45.05 -11.16 -26.87
C TYR A 460 -44.85 -12.54 -26.19
N ALA A 461 -45.03 -12.50 -24.85
CA ALA A 461 -45.97 -13.25 -23.98
C ALA A 461 -46.33 -14.75 -24.18
N ASN A 462 -46.61 -15.42 -23.04
CA ASN A 462 -47.60 -16.50 -22.91
C ASN A 462 -48.15 -16.59 -21.47
N GLN A 463 -49.43 -16.96 -21.28
CA GLN A 463 -50.11 -17.10 -19.98
C GLN A 463 -50.90 -18.42 -19.95
N ASN A 464 -50.66 -19.32 -18.97
CA ASN A 464 -51.45 -20.56 -18.83
C ASN A 464 -51.30 -21.29 -17.45
N ALA A 465 -50.96 -20.59 -16.37
CA ALA A 465 -50.56 -21.22 -15.08
C ALA A 465 -51.45 -20.90 -13.85
N THR A 466 -52.51 -20.10 -14.00
CA THR A 466 -53.03 -19.25 -12.92
C THR A 466 -53.74 -19.93 -11.74
N SER A 467 -54.27 -21.16 -11.87
CA SER A 467 -55.19 -21.73 -10.86
C SER A 467 -54.53 -22.17 -9.54
N SER A 468 -53.34 -22.77 -9.58
CA SER A 468 -52.63 -23.21 -8.36
C SER A 468 -51.90 -22.08 -7.63
N PHE A 469 -51.70 -20.94 -8.28
CA PHE A 469 -50.89 -19.83 -7.78
C PHE A 469 -51.68 -18.95 -6.81
N LEU A 470 -52.96 -18.68 -7.12
CA LEU A 470 -53.84 -17.84 -6.31
C LEU A 470 -54.04 -18.35 -4.86
N LEU A 471 -54.07 -19.68 -4.66
CA LEU A 471 -54.22 -20.27 -3.33
C LEU A 471 -52.97 -20.01 -2.46
N HIS A 472 -51.77 -20.17 -3.03
CA HIS A 472 -50.51 -19.92 -2.33
C HIS A 472 -50.31 -18.42 -2.06
N PHE A 473 -50.64 -17.56 -3.04
CA PHE A 473 -50.65 -16.11 -2.87
C PHE A 473 -51.56 -15.68 -1.70
N SER A 474 -52.78 -16.24 -1.60
CA SER A 474 -53.68 -15.97 -0.48
C SER A 474 -53.12 -16.39 0.88
N HIS A 475 -52.42 -17.52 0.97
CA HIS A 475 -51.79 -17.95 2.23
C HIS A 475 -50.71 -16.97 2.70
N VAL A 476 -49.83 -16.47 1.82
CA VAL A 476 -48.76 -15.53 2.22
C VAL A 476 -49.33 -14.16 2.61
N ILE A 477 -50.42 -13.71 1.96
CA ILE A 477 -51.16 -12.50 2.39
C ILE A 477 -51.75 -12.69 3.79
N ASN A 478 -52.39 -13.83 4.07
CA ASN A 478 -52.95 -14.12 5.39
C ASN A 478 -51.87 -14.20 6.48
N GLU A 479 -50.72 -14.82 6.19
CA GLU A 479 -49.57 -14.85 7.12
C GLU A 479 -49.01 -13.44 7.37
N LEU A 480 -48.83 -12.63 6.32
CA LEU A 480 -48.36 -11.24 6.42
C LEU A 480 -49.27 -10.43 7.36
N ILE A 481 -50.60 -10.53 7.19
CA ILE A 481 -51.61 -9.79 7.97
C ILE A 481 -51.64 -10.24 9.43
N GLU A 482 -51.78 -11.54 9.72
CA GLU A 482 -51.90 -12.00 11.11
C GLU A 482 -50.59 -11.76 11.88
N THR A 483 -49.44 -11.93 11.24
CA THR A 483 -48.13 -11.63 11.85
C THR A 483 -47.82 -10.13 11.95
N GLU A 484 -48.52 -9.28 11.19
CA GLU A 484 -48.49 -7.81 11.38
C GLU A 484 -49.33 -7.41 12.59
N ARG A 485 -50.56 -7.93 12.68
CA ARG A 485 -51.46 -7.70 13.81
C ARG A 485 -50.79 -8.08 15.13
N VAL A 486 -50.25 -9.30 15.23
CA VAL A 486 -49.54 -9.77 16.42
C VAL A 486 -48.35 -8.85 16.75
N TYR A 487 -47.58 -8.41 15.74
CA TYR A 487 -46.47 -7.49 15.96
C TYR A 487 -46.91 -6.13 16.55
N VAL A 488 -47.98 -5.52 16.02
CA VAL A 488 -48.52 -4.24 16.53
C VAL A 488 -49.11 -4.39 17.94
N GLU A 489 -49.83 -5.47 18.20
CA GLU A 489 -50.41 -5.79 19.51
C GLU A 489 -49.31 -6.04 20.55
N GLU A 490 -48.23 -6.73 20.18
CA GLU A 490 -47.06 -6.93 21.03
C GLU A 490 -46.32 -5.62 21.32
N LEU A 491 -46.11 -4.74 20.34
CA LEU A 491 -45.52 -3.40 20.57
C LEU A 491 -46.38 -2.57 21.55
N PHE A 492 -47.71 -2.59 21.39
CA PHE A 492 -48.62 -1.90 22.31
C PHE A 492 -48.46 -2.40 23.75
N THR A 493 -48.39 -3.72 23.96
CA THR A 493 -48.21 -4.29 25.31
C THR A 493 -46.89 -3.87 25.96
N VAL A 494 -45.80 -3.69 25.20
CA VAL A 494 -44.53 -3.16 25.73
C VAL A 494 -44.62 -1.67 26.06
N LEU A 495 -45.18 -0.89 25.15
CA LEU A 495 -45.27 0.56 25.30
C LEU A 495 -46.17 0.97 26.46
N MET A 496 -47.28 0.26 26.68
CA MET A 496 -48.14 0.48 27.84
C MET A 496 -47.58 -0.21 29.09
N GLY A 497 -47.39 -1.54 29.07
CA GLY A 497 -47.06 -2.33 30.27
C GLY A 497 -45.63 -2.20 30.78
N TYR A 498 -44.74 -1.49 30.07
CA TYR A 498 -43.40 -1.17 30.56
C TYR A 498 -43.01 0.30 30.34
N ARG A 499 -43.14 0.85 29.12
CA ARG A 499 -42.66 2.23 28.86
C ARG A 499 -43.51 3.29 29.56
N ALA A 500 -44.83 3.15 29.62
CA ALA A 500 -45.70 4.07 30.36
C ALA A 500 -45.57 3.86 31.88
N GLU A 501 -45.46 2.62 32.36
CA GLU A 501 -45.21 2.30 33.77
C GLU A 501 -43.90 2.93 34.30
N MET A 502 -42.89 3.18 33.44
CA MET A 502 -41.69 3.93 33.83
C MET A 502 -41.95 5.40 34.21
N ASP A 503 -43.08 5.97 33.80
CA ASP A 503 -43.52 7.32 34.18
C ASP A 503 -44.53 7.32 35.35
N ASP A 504 -44.98 6.14 35.83
CA ASP A 504 -45.94 6.04 36.94
C ASP A 504 -45.25 6.30 38.31
N PRO A 505 -45.72 7.28 39.11
CA PRO A 505 -45.16 7.59 40.42
C PRO A 505 -45.19 6.41 41.42
N THR A 506 -46.12 5.47 41.26
CA THR A 506 -46.25 4.26 42.08
C THR A 506 -45.25 3.16 41.69
N MET A 507 -44.74 3.14 40.46
CA MET A 507 -43.68 2.21 40.03
C MET A 507 -42.26 2.76 40.26
N MET A 508 -42.12 4.08 40.41
CA MET A 508 -40.84 4.79 40.58
C MET A 508 -39.94 4.22 41.70
N PHE A 509 -40.51 3.67 42.78
CA PHE A 509 -39.72 3.11 43.89
C PHE A 509 -39.12 1.72 43.59
N LEU A 510 -39.72 0.95 42.67
CA LEU A 510 -39.18 -0.32 42.20
C LEU A 510 -38.06 -0.13 41.16
N MET A 511 -38.04 1.03 40.48
CA MET A 511 -37.08 1.29 39.40
C MET A 511 -35.67 1.64 39.92
N PRO A 512 -34.62 0.90 39.51
CA PRO A 512 -33.22 1.24 39.78
C PRO A 512 -32.86 2.67 39.33
N PRO A 513 -32.10 3.45 40.12
CA PRO A 513 -31.73 4.83 39.76
C PRO A 513 -31.05 4.97 38.39
N VAL A 514 -30.33 3.94 37.92
CA VAL A 514 -29.64 3.90 36.63
C VAL A 514 -30.60 3.90 35.43
N LEU A 515 -31.82 3.38 35.59
CA LEU A 515 -32.83 3.33 34.53
C LEU A 515 -33.75 4.57 34.49
N ARG A 516 -33.75 5.37 35.55
CA ARG A 516 -34.53 6.62 35.60
C ARG A 516 -34.01 7.59 34.54
N ASN A 517 -34.92 8.21 33.79
CA ASN A 517 -34.61 9.07 32.64
C ASN A 517 -33.85 8.37 31.49
N ARG A 518 -33.81 7.03 31.44
CA ARG A 518 -33.20 6.25 30.34
C ARG A 518 -34.20 5.53 29.43
N LYS A 519 -35.51 5.73 29.62
CA LYS A 519 -36.58 5.04 28.87
C LYS A 519 -36.40 5.16 27.34
N ASP A 520 -36.01 6.33 26.84
CA ASP A 520 -35.86 6.56 25.40
C ASP A 520 -34.58 5.94 24.80
N ILE A 521 -33.67 5.46 25.66
CA ILE A 521 -32.53 4.60 25.26
C ILE A 521 -32.92 3.12 25.34
N LEU A 522 -33.73 2.73 26.34
CA LEU A 522 -34.20 1.35 26.53
C LEU A 522 -35.21 0.90 25.46
N PHE A 523 -36.10 1.80 25.01
CA PHE A 523 -37.12 1.52 24.00
C PHE A 523 -36.82 2.13 22.62
N GLY A 524 -35.84 3.03 22.51
CA GLY A 524 -35.54 3.74 21.27
C GLY A 524 -36.78 4.43 20.68
N ASN A 525 -36.88 4.42 19.35
CA ASN A 525 -38.04 4.94 18.60
C ASN A 525 -39.18 3.90 18.43
N MET A 526 -39.32 2.96 19.36
CA MET A 526 -40.44 2.01 19.37
C MET A 526 -41.83 2.69 19.40
N PRO A 527 -42.06 3.84 20.09
CA PRO A 527 -43.33 4.56 20.00
C PRO A 527 -43.68 4.98 18.57
N GLU A 528 -42.71 5.53 17.82
CA GLU A 528 -42.90 6.01 16.45
C GLU A 528 -43.11 4.86 15.46
N ILE A 529 -42.42 3.72 15.68
CA ILE A 529 -42.62 2.48 14.92
C ILE A 529 -44.04 1.94 15.17
N TYR A 530 -44.47 1.85 16.43
CA TYR A 530 -45.84 1.45 16.77
C TYR A 530 -46.86 2.39 16.12
N ASP A 531 -46.69 3.70 16.25
CA ASP A 531 -47.59 4.69 15.66
C ASP A 531 -47.69 4.57 14.14
N PHE A 532 -46.58 4.29 13.44
CA PHE A 532 -46.57 4.07 12.00
C PHE A 532 -47.40 2.84 11.59
N HIS A 533 -47.15 1.68 12.20
CA HIS A 533 -47.86 0.44 11.86
C HIS A 533 -49.33 0.47 12.32
N ASN A 534 -49.60 0.99 13.52
CA ASN A 534 -50.95 1.14 14.09
C ASN A 534 -51.83 2.08 13.25
N LYS A 535 -51.31 3.25 12.83
CA LYS A 535 -52.09 4.21 12.02
C LYS A 535 -52.42 3.74 10.61
N GLN A 536 -51.74 2.69 10.10
CA GLN A 536 -52.10 2.07 8.81
C GLN A 536 -52.95 0.78 8.96
N CYS A 537 -52.88 0.07 10.08
CA CYS A 537 -53.64 -1.17 10.28
C CYS A 537 -55.02 -1.01 10.93
N SER A 538 -55.23 0.03 11.75
CA SER A 538 -56.29 0.02 12.77
C SER A 538 -57.65 0.59 12.36
N GLU A 539 -57.92 0.85 11.08
CA GLU A 539 -59.27 1.22 10.60
C GLU A 539 -60.22 0.00 10.49
N SER A 540 -59.71 -1.23 10.64
CA SER A 540 -60.52 -2.45 10.56
C SER A 540 -61.17 -2.83 11.90
N ALA A 541 -62.50 -2.67 11.99
CA ALA A 541 -63.30 -3.04 13.16
C ALA A 541 -63.25 -4.54 13.54
N PHE A 542 -62.73 -5.41 12.67
CA PHE A 542 -62.59 -6.85 12.93
C PHE A 542 -61.54 -7.15 14.01
N PHE A 543 -60.42 -6.43 14.03
CA PHE A 543 -59.30 -6.74 14.92
C PHE A 543 -59.56 -6.42 16.40
N GLN A 544 -60.50 -5.51 16.68
CA GLN A 544 -60.86 -5.08 18.04
C GLN A 544 -61.52 -6.19 18.88
N GLU A 545 -62.26 -7.13 18.27
CA GLU A 545 -62.85 -8.27 19.00
C GLU A 545 -61.84 -9.40 19.26
N CYS A 546 -60.75 -9.48 18.48
CA CYS A 546 -59.70 -10.48 18.64
C CYS A 546 -58.73 -10.16 19.80
N GLN A 547 -58.49 -8.86 20.06
CA GLN A 547 -57.66 -8.36 21.17
C GLN A 547 -58.18 -8.79 22.55
N ARG A 548 -59.48 -9.12 22.66
CA ARG A 548 -60.19 -9.41 23.92
C ARG A 548 -59.94 -10.82 24.50
N LYS A 549 -59.02 -11.62 23.93
CA LYS A 549 -58.96 -13.09 24.18
C LYS A 549 -57.57 -13.70 24.43
N LEU A 550 -56.47 -12.95 24.38
CA LEU A 550 -55.11 -13.51 24.36
C LEU A 550 -54.22 -12.93 25.47
N GLU A 551 -54.18 -13.62 26.60
CA GLU A 551 -53.31 -13.30 27.75
C GLU A 551 -51.88 -13.86 27.51
N HIS A 552 -50.87 -12.99 27.47
CA HIS A 552 -49.49 -13.32 27.05
C HIS A 552 -48.53 -13.68 28.21
N LYS A 553 -47.38 -14.29 27.89
CA LYS A 553 -46.57 -15.11 28.83
C LYS A 553 -45.03 -15.04 28.69
N LEU A 554 -44.44 -14.02 28.07
CA LEU A 554 -42.97 -13.93 27.83
C LEU A 554 -42.31 -12.69 28.46
N GLY A 555 -40.98 -12.68 28.53
CA GLY A 555 -40.16 -11.60 29.11
C GLY A 555 -39.82 -10.47 28.13
N LEU A 556 -39.60 -9.26 28.66
CA LEU A 556 -39.44 -8.00 27.92
C LEU A 556 -38.35 -8.02 26.82
N ASP A 557 -37.22 -8.67 27.08
CA ASP A 557 -36.09 -8.84 26.15
C ASP A 557 -36.54 -9.50 24.82
N SER A 558 -37.41 -10.50 24.92
CA SER A 558 -38.01 -11.20 23.78
C SER A 558 -38.97 -10.32 22.97
N TYR A 559 -39.41 -9.18 23.52
CA TYR A 559 -40.19 -8.18 22.80
C TYR A 559 -39.34 -7.05 22.21
N LEU A 560 -38.27 -6.62 22.89
CA LEU A 560 -37.36 -5.59 22.38
C LEU A 560 -36.68 -5.98 21.05
N LEU A 561 -36.48 -7.28 20.81
CA LEU A 561 -35.96 -7.80 19.54
C LEU A 561 -36.98 -7.77 18.37
N LYS A 562 -38.28 -7.59 18.63
CA LYS A 562 -39.34 -7.76 17.62
C LYS A 562 -39.27 -6.81 16.43
N PRO A 563 -38.92 -5.51 16.55
CA PRO A 563 -38.76 -4.64 15.38
C PRO A 563 -37.69 -5.13 14.39
N VAL A 564 -36.54 -5.57 14.90
CA VAL A 564 -35.45 -6.12 14.07
C VAL A 564 -35.89 -7.43 13.41
N GLN A 565 -36.55 -8.31 14.16
CA GLN A 565 -37.11 -9.56 13.62
C GLN A 565 -38.20 -9.30 12.58
N ARG A 566 -39.09 -8.32 12.76
CA ARG A 566 -40.14 -7.98 11.79
C ARG A 566 -39.53 -7.42 10.50
N LEU A 567 -38.57 -6.50 10.62
CA LEU A 567 -37.88 -5.92 9.47
C LEU A 567 -37.26 -7.00 8.57
N THR A 568 -36.61 -8.02 9.15
CA THR A 568 -36.00 -9.13 8.40
C THR A 568 -37.01 -10.09 7.74
N LYS A 569 -38.26 -10.13 8.21
CA LYS A 569 -39.33 -10.98 7.65
C LYS A 569 -39.97 -10.42 6.39
N TYR A 570 -40.08 -9.09 6.23
CA TYR A 570 -40.74 -8.51 5.06
C TYR A 570 -40.13 -8.96 3.72
N GLN A 571 -38.80 -9.01 3.60
CA GLN A 571 -38.16 -9.50 2.37
C GLN A 571 -38.42 -10.99 2.09
N LEU A 572 -38.65 -11.81 3.12
CA LEU A 572 -39.06 -13.22 2.94
C LEU A 572 -40.50 -13.30 2.44
N LEU A 573 -41.42 -12.55 3.05
CA LEU A 573 -42.84 -12.53 2.67
C LEU A 573 -43.04 -11.94 1.27
N LEU A 574 -42.36 -10.83 0.93
CA LEU A 574 -42.40 -10.23 -0.41
C LEU A 574 -41.80 -11.17 -1.49
N LYS A 575 -40.73 -11.91 -1.16
CA LYS A 575 -40.12 -12.88 -2.07
C LYS A 575 -41.00 -14.11 -2.30
N GLU A 576 -41.66 -14.60 -1.26
CA GLU A 576 -42.60 -15.73 -1.35
C GLU A 576 -43.93 -15.31 -2.00
N LEU A 577 -44.38 -14.06 -1.86
CA LEU A 577 -45.45 -13.48 -2.69
C LEU A 577 -45.04 -13.44 -4.18
N LEU A 578 -43.88 -12.84 -4.48
CA LEU A 578 -43.39 -12.65 -5.86
C LEU A 578 -43.31 -13.97 -6.65
N LYS A 579 -42.89 -15.04 -5.97
CA LYS A 579 -42.86 -16.43 -6.46
C LYS A 579 -44.21 -16.95 -6.97
N TYR A 580 -45.33 -16.47 -6.41
CA TYR A 580 -46.69 -16.83 -6.85
C TYR A 580 -47.39 -15.73 -7.66
N SER A 581 -46.83 -14.53 -7.76
CA SER A 581 -47.42 -13.41 -8.50
C SER A 581 -47.10 -13.39 -10.00
N THR A 582 -46.23 -14.27 -10.52
CA THR A 582 -45.52 -14.15 -11.82
C THR A 582 -46.35 -13.96 -13.11
N SER A 583 -47.68 -13.92 -13.04
CA SER A 583 -48.58 -13.64 -14.17
C SER A 583 -49.69 -12.62 -13.86
N CYS A 584 -49.53 -11.82 -12.81
CA CYS A 584 -50.48 -10.80 -12.35
C CYS A 584 -50.00 -9.38 -12.69
N ASP A 585 -50.93 -8.44 -12.77
CA ASP A 585 -50.61 -7.02 -12.63
C ASP A 585 -50.09 -6.75 -11.19
N GLY A 586 -49.17 -5.80 -11.02
CA GLY A 586 -48.52 -5.53 -9.73
C GLY A 586 -47.19 -6.26 -9.48
N VAL A 587 -46.71 -7.10 -10.42
CA VAL A 587 -45.44 -7.84 -10.27
C VAL A 587 -44.22 -6.94 -10.23
N GLN A 588 -44.21 -5.85 -11.02
CA GLN A 588 -43.09 -4.92 -11.03
C GLN A 588 -43.00 -4.17 -9.69
N GLU A 589 -44.13 -3.69 -9.20
CA GLU A 589 -44.28 -2.97 -7.95
C GLU A 589 -43.91 -3.86 -6.74
N LEU A 590 -44.27 -5.15 -6.79
CA LEU A 590 -43.89 -6.15 -5.79
C LEU A 590 -42.39 -6.48 -5.84
N GLN A 591 -41.79 -6.52 -7.03
CA GLN A 591 -40.35 -6.70 -7.22
C GLN A 591 -39.57 -5.46 -6.76
N GLU A 592 -40.08 -4.26 -7.01
CA GLU A 592 -39.52 -2.99 -6.52
C GLU A 592 -39.63 -2.89 -4.99
N ALA A 593 -40.76 -3.28 -4.40
CA ALA A 593 -40.93 -3.35 -2.95
C ALA A 593 -39.97 -4.36 -2.29
N LEU A 594 -39.75 -5.53 -2.91
CA LEU A 594 -38.76 -6.50 -2.44
C LEU A 594 -37.34 -5.93 -2.47
N VAL A 595 -36.96 -5.24 -3.55
CA VAL A 595 -35.66 -4.56 -3.67
C VAL A 595 -35.52 -3.47 -2.61
N ALA A 596 -36.54 -2.61 -2.43
CA ALA A 596 -36.54 -1.56 -1.44
C ALA A 596 -36.39 -2.09 0.00
N MET A 597 -37.04 -3.21 0.33
CA MET A 597 -36.89 -3.84 1.65
C MET A 597 -35.52 -4.51 1.86
N LEU A 598 -34.93 -5.08 0.81
CA LEU A 598 -33.55 -5.60 0.85
C LEU A 598 -32.54 -4.46 1.02
N ASP A 599 -32.72 -3.35 0.29
CA ASP A 599 -31.88 -2.15 0.39
C ASP A 599 -32.04 -1.43 1.75
N LEU A 600 -33.23 -1.46 2.35
CA LEU A 600 -33.47 -0.95 3.70
C LEU A 600 -32.76 -1.80 4.75
N LEU A 601 -32.92 -3.13 4.72
CA LEU A 601 -32.22 -4.06 5.61
C LEU A 601 -30.71 -3.93 5.50
N LYS A 602 -30.20 -3.86 4.27
CA LYS A 602 -28.79 -3.63 3.98
C LYS A 602 -28.32 -2.28 4.53
N SER A 603 -29.11 -1.22 4.34
CA SER A 603 -28.81 0.11 4.88
C SER A 603 -28.74 0.13 6.41
N VAL A 604 -29.67 -0.56 7.10
CA VAL A 604 -29.65 -0.66 8.57
C VAL A 604 -28.41 -1.42 9.04
N ASN A 605 -28.07 -2.55 8.41
CA ASN A 605 -26.86 -3.30 8.71
C ASN A 605 -25.58 -2.46 8.50
N ASP A 606 -25.49 -1.76 7.36
CA ASP A 606 -24.31 -0.96 7.02
C ASP A 606 -24.18 0.27 7.95
N SER A 607 -25.30 0.86 8.39
CA SER A 607 -25.31 1.89 9.43
C SER A 607 -24.95 1.37 10.83
N MET A 608 -25.26 0.11 11.18
CA MET A 608 -24.74 -0.49 12.42
C MET A 608 -23.22 -0.63 12.42
N HIS A 609 -22.60 -0.88 11.25
CA HIS A 609 -21.14 -0.86 11.13
C HIS A 609 -20.57 0.58 11.11
N GLN A 610 -21.32 1.56 10.59
CA GLN A 610 -20.93 2.97 10.59
C GLN A 610 -20.79 3.54 12.01
N ILE A 611 -21.72 3.24 12.93
CA ILE A 611 -21.63 3.74 14.33
C ILE A 611 -20.45 3.14 15.11
N SER A 612 -19.86 2.05 14.63
CA SER A 612 -18.64 1.45 15.19
C SER A 612 -17.34 2.06 14.63
N ILE A 613 -17.40 3.08 13.78
CA ILE A 613 -16.23 3.80 13.26
C ILE A 613 -15.68 4.76 14.33
N THR A 614 -14.37 4.66 14.62
CA THR A 614 -13.68 5.49 15.62
C THR A 614 -12.51 6.26 15.03
N GLY A 615 -12.27 7.49 15.51
CA GLY A 615 -11.10 8.30 15.15
C GLY A 615 -11.17 8.99 13.77
N TYR A 616 -12.37 9.20 13.23
CA TYR A 616 -12.58 10.14 12.12
C TYR A 616 -12.82 11.55 12.68
N ASP A 617 -12.10 12.54 12.13
CA ASP A 617 -12.14 13.94 12.58
C ASP A 617 -13.07 14.76 11.67
N GLY A 618 -14.38 14.65 11.91
CA GLY A 618 -15.44 15.27 11.12
C GLY A 618 -16.78 14.54 11.29
N ASP A 619 -17.84 15.03 10.64
CA ASP A 619 -19.12 14.32 10.58
C ASP A 619 -19.14 13.28 9.45
N LEU A 620 -19.53 12.04 9.76
CA LEU A 620 -19.74 10.97 8.78
C LEU A 620 -21.05 11.18 7.99
N GLY A 621 -22.02 11.92 8.53
CA GLY A 621 -23.26 12.30 7.85
C GLY A 621 -23.04 13.17 6.61
N GLU A 622 -22.06 14.08 6.66
CA GLU A 622 -21.66 14.89 5.50
C GLU A 622 -21.24 14.06 4.29
N LEU A 623 -20.76 12.82 4.47
CA LEU A 623 -20.32 11.93 3.38
C LEU A 623 -21.49 11.35 2.55
N GLY A 624 -22.74 11.48 3.03
CA GLY A 624 -23.95 10.94 2.40
C GLY A 624 -24.31 9.55 2.92
N LYS A 625 -25.16 8.82 2.18
CA LYS A 625 -25.57 7.45 2.58
C LYS A 625 -24.41 6.46 2.40
N VAL A 626 -24.22 5.52 3.34
CA VAL A 626 -23.38 4.31 3.12
C VAL A 626 -24.09 3.41 2.12
N LEU A 627 -23.44 3.14 0.99
CA LEU A 627 -23.94 2.26 -0.07
C LEU A 627 -23.40 0.83 0.05
N MET A 628 -22.17 0.64 0.52
CA MET A 628 -21.58 -0.69 0.79
C MET A 628 -20.52 -0.62 1.91
N GLN A 629 -20.36 -1.72 2.65
CA GLN A 629 -19.16 -1.99 3.43
C GLN A 629 -18.60 -3.41 3.20
N GLY A 630 -17.38 -3.67 3.67
CA GLY A 630 -16.76 -5.00 3.59
C GLY A 630 -15.26 -5.01 3.92
N SER A 631 -14.74 -6.19 4.28
CA SER A 631 -13.32 -6.42 4.59
C SER A 631 -12.53 -6.91 3.37
N PHE A 632 -11.42 -6.24 3.06
CA PHE A 632 -10.58 -6.48 1.88
C PHE A 632 -9.10 -6.56 2.23
N SER A 633 -8.37 -7.33 1.40
CA SER A 633 -6.90 -7.25 1.33
C SER A 633 -6.50 -6.16 0.35
N VAL A 634 -5.76 -5.15 0.82
CA VAL A 634 -5.42 -3.94 0.07
C VAL A 634 -3.90 -3.76 -0.03
N TRP A 635 -3.39 -3.49 -1.22
CA TRP A 635 -2.02 -3.03 -1.47
C TRP A 635 -2.06 -1.60 -1.99
N THR A 636 -1.04 -0.81 -1.65
CA THR A 636 -0.83 0.56 -2.16
C THR A 636 0.32 0.57 -3.16
N GLY A 637 0.18 1.29 -4.26
CA GLY A 637 1.29 1.66 -5.14
C GLY A 637 1.15 3.11 -5.56
N HIS A 638 2.13 3.94 -5.23
CA HIS A 638 2.17 5.34 -5.67
C HIS A 638 3.00 5.45 -6.96
N ARG A 639 2.70 6.43 -7.82
CA ARG A 639 3.50 6.68 -9.02
C ARG A 639 3.93 8.14 -9.11
N LYS A 640 5.23 8.36 -8.92
CA LYS A 640 5.96 9.64 -8.87
C LYS A 640 5.82 10.41 -7.55
N GLY A 641 6.70 10.07 -6.60
CA GLY A 641 7.16 10.94 -5.51
C GLY A 641 8.61 10.60 -5.17
N PRO A 642 9.35 11.46 -4.43
CA PRO A 642 10.71 11.13 -3.97
C PRO A 642 10.74 9.96 -2.97
N THR A 643 9.61 9.65 -2.34
CA THR A 643 9.41 8.75 -1.20
C THR A 643 9.34 7.25 -1.58
N LYS A 644 10.25 6.78 -2.45
CA LYS A 644 10.31 5.37 -2.90
C LYS A 644 10.46 4.34 -1.77
N MET A 645 11.04 4.73 -0.64
CA MET A 645 11.36 3.85 0.50
C MET A 645 10.14 3.05 0.99
N LYS A 646 8.97 3.71 1.13
CA LYS A 646 7.76 3.11 1.74
C LYS A 646 7.07 2.01 0.91
N ASP A 647 7.38 1.86 -0.38
CA ASP A 647 6.62 0.94 -1.24
C ASP A 647 7.17 -0.51 -1.23
N LEU A 648 8.48 -0.73 -1.07
CA LEU A 648 9.03 -2.09 -1.06
C LEU A 648 8.72 -2.87 0.24
N ALA A 649 8.32 -2.19 1.32
CA ALA A 649 7.90 -2.83 2.56
C ALA A 649 6.52 -3.53 2.45
N ARG A 650 5.71 -3.20 1.42
CA ARG A 650 4.26 -3.45 1.37
C ARG A 650 3.83 -4.63 0.46
N PHE A 651 4.67 -5.65 0.29
CA PHE A 651 4.27 -6.91 -0.38
C PHE A 651 3.14 -7.66 0.35
N LYS A 652 3.08 -7.58 1.69
CA LYS A 652 1.98 -8.11 2.49
C LYS A 652 0.77 -7.16 2.39
N PRO A 653 -0.43 -7.63 2.00
CA PRO A 653 -1.61 -6.78 1.97
C PRO A 653 -1.98 -6.27 3.36
N MET A 654 -2.37 -5.01 3.43
CA MET A 654 -3.06 -4.46 4.59
C MET A 654 -4.49 -4.98 4.61
N GLN A 655 -4.96 -5.52 5.74
CA GLN A 655 -6.40 -5.68 5.95
C GLN A 655 -7.03 -4.30 6.16
N ARG A 656 -8.06 -4.00 5.38
CA ARG A 656 -8.87 -2.79 5.52
C ARG A 656 -10.34 -3.15 5.39
N HIS A 657 -11.15 -2.59 6.28
CA HIS A 657 -12.59 -2.54 6.11
C HIS A 657 -12.92 -1.24 5.37
N LEU A 658 -13.61 -1.33 4.25
CA LEU A 658 -13.94 -0.21 3.39
C LEU A 658 -15.41 0.16 3.58
N PHE A 659 -15.72 1.46 3.62
CA PHE A 659 -17.08 1.99 3.60
C PHE A 659 -17.23 2.90 2.38
N LEU A 660 -18.07 2.51 1.42
CA LEU A 660 -18.42 3.30 0.24
C LEU A 660 -19.63 4.19 0.58
N TYR A 661 -19.41 5.48 0.69
CA TYR A 661 -20.44 6.51 0.81
C TYR A 661 -20.72 7.17 -0.55
N GLU A 662 -21.84 7.88 -0.68
CA GLU A 662 -22.16 8.62 -1.92
C GLU A 662 -21.10 9.65 -2.35
N LYS A 663 -20.40 10.28 -1.39
CA LYS A 663 -19.40 11.33 -1.65
C LYS A 663 -17.96 10.89 -1.37
N ALA A 664 -17.73 9.77 -0.69
CA ALA A 664 -16.40 9.32 -0.27
C ALA A 664 -16.24 7.80 -0.18
N LEU A 665 -15.01 7.32 -0.31
CA LEU A 665 -14.61 5.96 0.09
C LEU A 665 -13.74 6.05 1.33
N VAL A 666 -14.20 5.51 2.45
CA VAL A 666 -13.50 5.54 3.75
C VAL A 666 -12.80 4.20 4.01
N PHE A 667 -11.57 4.26 4.53
CA PHE A 667 -10.72 3.12 4.85
C PHE A 667 -10.53 3.03 6.36
N CYS A 668 -10.84 1.88 6.95
CA CYS A 668 -10.68 1.58 8.37
C CYS A 668 -9.83 0.32 8.62
N LYS A 669 -9.20 0.22 9.79
CA LYS A 669 -8.67 -1.03 10.35
C LYS A 669 -9.72 -1.60 11.32
N LYS A 670 -10.25 -2.80 11.05
CA LYS A 670 -11.07 -3.55 12.02
C LYS A 670 -10.23 -3.86 13.27
N ARG A 671 -10.81 -3.70 14.46
CA ARG A 671 -10.29 -4.25 15.73
C ARG A 671 -11.25 -5.32 16.23
N GLU A 672 -10.72 -6.20 17.08
CA GLU A 672 -11.48 -7.21 17.80
C GLU A 672 -11.10 -7.08 19.27
N GLU A 673 -11.96 -6.42 20.04
CA GLU A 673 -11.70 -6.13 21.45
C GLU A 673 -11.83 -7.41 22.28
N HIS A 674 -10.76 -7.73 23.02
CA HIS A 674 -10.66 -8.90 23.88
C HIS A 674 -10.86 -8.44 25.33
N GLY A 675 -12.11 -8.41 25.78
CA GLY A 675 -12.48 -8.16 27.18
C GLY A 675 -13.55 -9.14 27.64
N ASP A 676 -13.69 -9.33 28.96
CA ASP A 676 -14.59 -10.32 29.59
C ASP A 676 -16.10 -10.01 29.46
N GLY A 677 -16.50 -9.14 28.54
CA GLY A 677 -17.89 -8.85 28.22
C GLY A 677 -18.47 -9.82 27.19
N HIS A 678 -19.73 -10.21 27.35
CA HIS A 678 -20.42 -11.13 26.42
C HIS A 678 -20.75 -10.53 25.04
N ASP A 679 -20.47 -9.25 24.79
CA ASP A 679 -20.91 -8.52 23.59
C ASP A 679 -19.75 -8.26 22.61
N LYS A 680 -19.67 -9.09 21.54
CA LYS A 680 -18.56 -9.11 20.58
C LYS A 680 -18.77 -8.16 19.38
N THR A 681 -19.14 -6.91 19.64
CA THR A 681 -19.25 -5.89 18.58
C THR A 681 -17.88 -5.51 18.02
N SER A 682 -17.75 -5.46 16.69
CA SER A 682 -16.48 -5.18 16.00
C SER A 682 -16.29 -3.68 15.76
N SER A 683 -15.25 -3.08 16.33
CA SER A 683 -14.92 -1.66 16.15
C SER A 683 -14.01 -1.40 14.94
N TYR A 684 -14.11 -0.21 14.33
CA TYR A 684 -13.42 0.14 13.08
C TYR A 684 -12.65 1.45 13.23
N SER A 685 -11.34 1.40 13.48
CA SER A 685 -10.55 2.65 13.53
C SER A 685 -10.30 3.21 12.13
N PHE A 686 -10.68 4.46 11.90
CA PHE A 686 -10.39 5.23 10.69
C PHE A 686 -8.89 5.24 10.34
N LYS A 687 -8.59 5.32 9.03
CA LYS A 687 -7.22 5.39 8.48
C LYS A 687 -7.05 6.34 7.30
N HIS A 688 -7.99 6.43 6.37
CA HIS A 688 -7.92 7.33 5.20
C HIS A 688 -9.30 7.53 4.59
N PHE A 689 -9.49 8.55 3.74
CA PHE A 689 -10.64 8.63 2.84
C PHE A 689 -10.30 9.27 1.50
N LEU A 690 -11.02 8.85 0.46
CA LEU A 690 -10.92 9.38 -0.89
C LEU A 690 -12.24 10.06 -1.25
N LYS A 691 -12.21 11.30 -1.74
CA LYS A 691 -13.41 11.99 -2.22
C LYS A 691 -13.82 11.45 -3.60
N MET A 692 -15.06 11.01 -3.76
CA MET A 692 -15.51 10.28 -4.97
C MET A 692 -15.38 11.09 -6.28
N ASN A 693 -15.27 12.42 -6.20
CA ASN A 693 -15.07 13.31 -7.35
C ASN A 693 -13.67 13.22 -8.00
N ALA A 694 -12.69 12.63 -7.31
CA ALA A 694 -11.35 12.37 -7.84
C ALA A 694 -10.97 10.88 -7.77
N VAL A 695 -11.93 9.99 -7.48
CA VAL A 695 -11.78 8.53 -7.55
C VAL A 695 -12.00 8.03 -8.98
N GLY A 696 -11.22 7.03 -9.37
CA GLY A 696 -11.48 6.16 -10.52
C GLY A 696 -11.19 4.70 -10.18
N ILE A 697 -11.48 3.81 -11.12
CA ILE A 697 -11.39 2.35 -10.92
C ILE A 697 -10.71 1.66 -12.11
N THR A 698 -10.13 0.48 -11.86
CA THR A 698 -9.65 -0.45 -12.90
C THR A 698 -10.21 -1.84 -12.59
N GLU A 699 -11.08 -2.36 -13.46
CA GLU A 699 -11.76 -3.64 -13.21
C GLU A 699 -10.82 -4.85 -13.22
N ASN A 700 -9.75 -4.84 -14.02
CA ASN A 700 -8.93 -6.02 -14.28
C ASN A 700 -7.45 -5.80 -13.88
N VAL A 701 -7.01 -6.60 -12.90
CA VAL A 701 -5.62 -6.67 -12.43
C VAL A 701 -5.03 -8.02 -12.88
N LYS A 702 -3.80 -8.04 -13.40
CA LYS A 702 -3.15 -9.29 -13.84
C LYS A 702 -2.90 -10.21 -12.64
N GLY A 703 -3.22 -11.49 -12.80
CA GLY A 703 -2.86 -12.56 -11.85
C GLY A 703 -3.91 -12.96 -10.81
N ASP A 704 -5.00 -12.20 -10.61
CA ASP A 704 -6.13 -12.64 -9.77
C ASP A 704 -7.43 -11.96 -10.23
N HIS A 705 -8.41 -12.77 -10.65
CA HIS A 705 -9.71 -12.29 -11.13
C HIS A 705 -10.54 -11.59 -10.04
N ARG A 706 -10.25 -11.79 -8.75
CA ARG A 706 -10.89 -11.11 -7.61
C ARG A 706 -10.27 -9.75 -7.28
N LYS A 707 -9.17 -9.37 -7.95
CA LYS A 707 -8.53 -8.06 -7.78
C LYS A 707 -9.08 -7.02 -8.73
N PHE A 708 -9.20 -5.80 -8.22
CA PHE A 708 -9.47 -4.58 -8.97
C PHE A 708 -8.60 -3.45 -8.40
N GLU A 709 -8.51 -2.32 -9.10
CA GLU A 709 -7.85 -1.11 -8.58
C GLU A 709 -8.91 -0.05 -8.26
N ILE A 710 -8.66 0.70 -7.20
CA ILE A 710 -9.27 2.01 -6.93
C ILE A 710 -8.11 3.01 -6.97
N TRP A 711 -8.21 4.06 -7.76
CA TRP A 711 -7.17 5.08 -7.88
C TRP A 711 -7.73 6.47 -7.62
N TYR A 712 -6.88 7.37 -7.15
CA TYR A 712 -7.24 8.73 -6.77
C TYR A 712 -6.36 9.74 -7.53
N SER A 713 -6.89 10.94 -7.78
CA SER A 713 -6.16 12.09 -8.32
C SER A 713 -5.25 11.72 -9.49
N GLY A 714 -5.85 11.27 -10.62
CA GLY A 714 -5.09 10.90 -11.82
C GLY A 714 -4.16 9.69 -11.69
N ARG A 715 -4.28 8.87 -10.63
CA ARG A 715 -3.40 7.75 -10.22
C ARG A 715 -2.14 8.17 -9.43
N GLU A 716 -2.17 9.30 -8.72
CA GLU A 716 -1.19 9.65 -7.69
C GLU A 716 -1.23 8.64 -6.52
N GLU A 717 -2.43 8.19 -6.14
CA GLU A 717 -2.64 7.03 -5.26
C GLU A 717 -3.31 5.90 -6.05
N VAL A 718 -2.82 4.67 -5.90
CA VAL A 718 -3.48 3.46 -6.43
C VAL A 718 -3.57 2.40 -5.34
N TYR A 719 -4.78 1.93 -5.09
CA TYR A 719 -5.14 0.87 -4.16
C TYR A 719 -5.55 -0.37 -4.94
N VAL A 720 -4.74 -1.43 -4.92
CA VAL A 720 -5.16 -2.74 -5.44
C VAL A 720 -5.97 -3.42 -4.35
N VAL A 721 -7.24 -3.73 -4.64
CA VAL A 721 -8.21 -4.30 -3.70
C VAL A 721 -8.55 -5.72 -4.14
N GLN A 722 -8.40 -6.70 -3.25
CA GLN A 722 -8.81 -8.09 -3.46
C GLN A 722 -10.08 -8.40 -2.66
N ALA A 723 -11.15 -8.70 -3.37
CA ALA A 723 -12.39 -9.22 -2.78
C ALA A 723 -12.26 -10.71 -2.41
N GLN A 724 -13.12 -11.17 -1.50
CA GLN A 724 -13.18 -12.57 -1.10
C GLN A 724 -13.64 -13.48 -2.26
N THR A 725 -14.68 -13.06 -2.97
CA THR A 725 -15.26 -13.70 -4.18
C THR A 725 -15.24 -12.75 -5.38
N VAL A 726 -15.44 -13.29 -6.59
CA VAL A 726 -15.57 -12.48 -7.81
C VAL A 726 -16.87 -11.66 -7.77
N ASP A 727 -17.96 -12.23 -7.27
CA ASP A 727 -19.28 -11.59 -7.20
C ASP A 727 -19.25 -10.35 -6.29
N LEU A 728 -18.54 -10.43 -5.16
CA LEU A 728 -18.33 -9.29 -4.26
C LEU A 728 -17.55 -8.16 -4.96
N LYS A 729 -16.51 -8.49 -5.74
CA LYS A 729 -15.81 -7.52 -6.59
C LYS A 729 -16.75 -6.88 -7.61
N MET A 730 -17.58 -7.68 -8.29
CA MET A 730 -18.49 -7.18 -9.34
C MET A 730 -19.58 -6.28 -8.75
N ALA A 731 -20.13 -6.62 -7.58
CA ALA A 731 -21.06 -5.75 -6.85
C ALA A 731 -20.41 -4.39 -6.51
N TRP A 732 -19.20 -4.39 -5.93
CA TRP A 732 -18.47 -3.17 -5.61
C TRP A 732 -18.14 -2.32 -6.84
N LEU A 733 -17.65 -2.93 -7.92
CA LEU A 733 -17.38 -2.21 -9.17
C LEU A 733 -18.65 -1.60 -9.77
N ASN A 734 -19.78 -2.30 -9.71
CA ASN A 734 -21.05 -1.79 -10.22
C ASN A 734 -21.61 -0.63 -9.39
N GLU A 735 -21.48 -0.66 -8.05
CA GLU A 735 -21.91 0.46 -7.21
C GLU A 735 -21.01 1.69 -7.38
N MET A 736 -19.69 1.49 -7.47
CA MET A 736 -18.75 2.57 -7.79
C MET A 736 -19.00 3.15 -9.19
N ARG A 737 -19.34 2.32 -10.19
CA ARG A 737 -19.75 2.78 -11.54
C ARG A 737 -20.98 3.68 -11.49
N LYS A 738 -22.03 3.32 -10.73
CA LYS A 738 -23.23 4.16 -10.57
C LYS A 738 -22.88 5.53 -10.00
N LEU A 739 -22.05 5.60 -8.96
CA LEU A 739 -21.62 6.86 -8.36
C LEU A 739 -20.80 7.72 -9.33
N LEU A 740 -19.80 7.13 -10.00
CA LEU A 740 -18.97 7.87 -10.95
C LEU A 740 -19.79 8.38 -12.16
N PHE A 741 -20.79 7.62 -12.60
CA PHE A 741 -21.74 8.06 -13.64
C PHE A 741 -22.62 9.23 -13.15
N LYS A 742 -23.25 9.09 -11.98
CA LYS A 742 -24.08 10.15 -11.34
C LYS A 742 -23.29 11.45 -11.17
N GLN A 743 -21.99 11.38 -10.84
CA GLN A 743 -21.13 12.57 -10.76
C GLN A 743 -20.75 13.14 -12.12
N GLN A 744 -20.52 12.33 -13.16
CA GLN A 744 -20.32 12.84 -14.52
C GLN A 744 -21.56 13.56 -15.07
N GLU A 745 -22.78 13.11 -14.75
CA GLU A 745 -24.00 13.81 -15.13
C GLU A 745 -24.17 15.13 -14.39
N LEU A 746 -23.89 15.17 -13.09
CA LEU A 746 -23.87 16.42 -12.30
C LEU A 746 -22.89 17.43 -12.90
N ILE A 747 -21.66 17.03 -13.22
CA ILE A 747 -20.64 17.90 -13.84
C ILE A 747 -21.09 18.38 -15.22
N LYS A 748 -21.67 17.52 -16.06
CA LYS A 748 -22.21 17.93 -17.37
C LYS A 748 -23.35 18.94 -17.21
N GLY A 749 -24.22 18.75 -16.22
CA GLY A 749 -25.31 19.67 -15.89
C GLY A 749 -24.82 21.08 -15.52
N THR A 750 -23.67 21.21 -14.85
CA THR A 750 -23.08 22.52 -14.51
C THR A 750 -22.45 23.26 -15.69
N PHE A 751 -22.28 22.63 -16.86
CA PHE A 751 -21.79 23.29 -18.09
C PHE A 751 -22.93 23.66 -19.06
N PHE A 752 -24.19 23.50 -18.67
CA PHE A 752 -25.38 23.80 -19.49
C PHE A 752 -26.28 24.91 -18.90
N PHE A 753 -25.75 25.72 -17.98
CA PHE A 753 -26.37 26.92 -17.39
C PHE A 753 -25.43 28.13 -17.48
#